data_AF-A0A357JCJ8-F1
#
_entry.id   AF-A0A357JCJ8-F1
#
_cell.length_a   1.000
_cell.length_b   1.000
_cell.length_c   1.000
_cell.angle_alpha   90.00
_cell.angle_beta   90.00
_cell.angle_gamma   90.00
#
_symmetry.space_group_name_H-M   'P 1'
#
loop_
_entity.id
_entity.type
_entity.pdbx_description
1 polymer ?
#
loop_
_entity_poly.entity_id
_entity_poly.type
_entity_poly.pdbx_seq_one_letter_code
_entity_poly.pdbx_strand_id
1 'polypeptide(L)'
;SYWGSWSIVSLGNALLVIIVVMILASLNINETKKAMTDMFQNADTESTVKTGVIGLYTGFSQAAETYEMFSNNQKELVNSLSSMYEQIDDSNTQQSLKYVETTYKRLYDIENNHESAKSQTISLVNTYLNLFSSMSNEQKELVKQIIPYYIDEYYHTMNDNTSTKNRLINAIGNYLSDTIKKQYEQVSDENVEKIKNLVISSIDTYNGRIDGINDATKLKTIAKEVSTEVSFEIIRLATDTSLSEQVNYLIDDLKEKYEERKESFIGNVDNYYNESLSNAVIDVIVNSLEDFAYLNYLPSYKVEYITSVRGLPLIKESTGTVDSNGNIIYKEVESTKYEPDKFIRVNGTMGNAPSILEKKNKAIITGKEYSDKEIKKAKEDAKSSIDMSKKYISSFMVEFINRNYENKNAYFDGENIDYEAIKNKSIDTIIEEGQNTIINQYNTAKGTSIISIDELPSDYMGMTGESIIKLLRVYAVSGLSSYNDLYNEYSNKYSMMDAMLVSMSLACKTVTGSLPLDLMDTLTELGNMNTYGFMVGVVAFGMACLLMPLVYTIILSNGLVAEKVETGSLAFTLATPTTRNTFVFTQAVYLAVSEIASGIILFLGAIISREVGIAIGGTDFLESLLLSDILKFALGSVMVIIAMSGICFLSSCIFNKTRYAIGIGGGINIFFFICSILGLFGSKAMPGAIRIDSMDIFNYFTIDSLYDGLAAMNGEAIYWLKLVGLLAISLITTNIGIAYFNKKDLPL
;
A
#
# COMPACT_ATOMS: atom_id res chain seq x y z
N SER A 1 -23.08 -46.76 44.37
CA SER A 1 -24.27 -46.62 43.51
C SER A 1 -23.89 -45.81 42.29
N TYR A 2 -24.19 -46.29 41.07
CA TYR A 2 -23.85 -45.59 39.82
C TYR A 2 -24.39 -44.15 39.76
N TRP A 3 -25.52 -43.88 40.42
CA TRP A 3 -26.09 -42.53 40.58
C TRP A 3 -25.17 -41.56 41.31
N GLY A 4 -24.49 -42.00 42.38
CA GLY A 4 -23.59 -41.13 43.14
C GLY A 4 -22.37 -40.71 42.33
N SER A 5 -21.76 -41.67 41.62
CA SER A 5 -20.63 -41.42 40.72
C SER A 5 -21.02 -40.51 39.55
N TRP A 6 -22.19 -40.75 38.95
CA TRP A 6 -22.73 -39.92 37.87
C TRP A 6 -22.93 -38.45 38.30
N SER A 7 -23.55 -38.23 39.46
CA SER A 7 -23.79 -36.88 39.97
C SER A 7 -22.49 -36.14 40.28
N ILE A 8 -21.51 -36.81 40.90
CA ILE A 8 -20.20 -36.22 41.23
C ILE A 8 -19.47 -35.79 39.95
N VAL A 9 -19.44 -36.66 38.94
CA VAL A 9 -18.76 -36.38 37.67
C VAL A 9 -19.45 -35.25 36.92
N SER A 10 -20.79 -35.30 36.81
CA SER A 10 -21.54 -34.29 36.06
C SER A 10 -21.47 -32.91 36.70
N LEU A 11 -21.65 -32.83 38.03
CA LEU A 11 -21.52 -31.57 38.77
C LEU A 11 -20.08 -31.06 38.82
N GLY A 12 -19.10 -31.96 38.95
CA GLY A 12 -17.69 -31.60 38.91
C GLY A 12 -17.28 -31.05 37.55
N ASN A 13 -17.81 -31.59 36.46
CA ASN A 13 -17.54 -31.10 35.11
C ASN A 13 -18.16 -29.71 34.87
N ALA A 14 -19.40 -29.50 35.33
CA ALA A 14 -20.03 -28.18 35.31
C ALA A 14 -19.25 -27.15 36.14
N LEU A 15 -18.77 -27.54 37.34
CA LEU A 15 -17.94 -26.69 38.20
C LEU A 15 -16.61 -26.32 37.51
N LEU A 16 -16.00 -27.26 36.78
CA LEU A 16 -14.76 -27.01 36.04
C LEU A 16 -14.93 -25.88 35.02
N VAL A 17 -15.99 -25.92 34.21
CA VAL A 17 -16.29 -24.83 33.26
C VAL A 17 -16.52 -23.50 33.99
N ILE A 18 -17.25 -23.52 35.10
CA ILE A 18 -17.48 -22.31 35.92
C ILE A 18 -16.15 -21.72 36.40
N ILE A 19 -15.21 -22.54 36.88
CA ILE A 19 -13.89 -22.08 37.32
C ILE A 19 -13.09 -21.50 36.16
N VAL A 20 -13.06 -22.17 35.00
CA VAL A 20 -12.34 -21.70 33.81
C VAL A 20 -12.88 -20.33 33.38
N VAL A 21 -14.19 -20.16 33.27
CA VAL A 21 -14.81 -18.89 32.87
C VAL A 21 -14.56 -17.80 33.91
N MET A 22 -14.59 -18.10 35.22
CA MET A 22 -14.25 -17.12 36.26
C MET A 22 -12.80 -16.65 36.17
N ILE A 23 -11.85 -17.56 35.91
CA ILE A 23 -10.44 -17.18 35.71
C ILE A 23 -10.33 -16.28 34.47
N LEU A 24 -10.96 -16.66 33.36
CA LEU A 24 -10.94 -15.87 32.14
C LEU A 24 -11.56 -14.49 32.34
N ALA A 25 -12.68 -14.39 33.08
CA ALA A 25 -13.33 -13.13 33.41
C ALA A 25 -12.43 -12.18 34.22
N SER A 26 -11.44 -12.71 34.94
CA SER A 26 -10.49 -11.93 35.74
C SER A 26 -9.24 -11.46 34.98
N LEU A 27 -9.03 -11.94 33.75
CA LEU A 27 -7.88 -11.59 32.93
C LEU A 27 -8.26 -10.47 31.96
N ASN A 28 -7.55 -9.33 31.98
CA ASN A 28 -7.72 -8.21 31.03
C ASN A 28 -7.18 -8.53 29.61
N ILE A 29 -7.43 -9.75 29.12
CA ILE A 29 -6.98 -10.24 27.81
C ILE A 29 -7.54 -9.35 26.70
N ASN A 30 -8.78 -8.89 26.83
CA ASN A 30 -9.43 -8.06 25.83
C ASN A 30 -8.95 -6.60 25.82
N GLU A 31 -8.59 -6.01 26.95
CA GLU A 31 -7.97 -4.68 26.95
C GLU A 31 -6.62 -4.74 26.23
N THR A 32 -5.86 -5.82 26.45
CA THR A 32 -4.58 -6.05 25.76
C THR A 32 -4.80 -6.28 24.26
N LYS A 33 -5.82 -7.08 23.89
CA LYS A 33 -6.23 -7.31 22.50
C LYS A 33 -6.65 -6.00 21.82
N LYS A 34 -7.54 -5.23 22.45
CA LYS A 34 -8.03 -3.94 21.96
C LYS A 34 -6.88 -2.96 21.79
N ALA A 35 -5.99 -2.82 22.79
CA ALA A 35 -4.81 -1.97 22.67
C ALA A 35 -3.90 -2.38 21.50
N MET A 36 -3.75 -3.68 21.26
CA MET A 36 -2.98 -4.21 20.13
C MET A 36 -3.66 -3.93 18.79
N THR A 37 -4.97 -4.16 18.66
CA THR A 37 -5.76 -3.82 17.47
C THR A 37 -5.74 -2.32 17.19
N ASP A 38 -5.93 -1.50 18.21
CA ASP A 38 -5.90 -0.04 18.12
C ASP A 38 -4.49 0.43 17.67
N MET A 39 -3.41 -0.20 18.16
CA MET A 39 -2.04 0.10 17.72
C MET A 39 -1.85 -0.15 16.21
N PHE A 40 -2.35 -1.29 15.70
CA PHE A 40 -2.27 -1.60 14.27
C PHE A 40 -3.11 -0.67 13.41
N GLN A 41 -4.37 -0.42 13.80
CA GLN A 41 -5.26 0.49 13.09
C GLN A 41 -4.70 1.93 13.06
N ASN A 42 -4.14 2.39 14.18
CA ASN A 42 -3.51 3.70 14.25
C ASN A 42 -2.26 3.78 13.36
N ALA A 43 -1.45 2.72 13.29
CA ALA A 43 -0.29 2.68 12.40
C ALA A 43 -0.70 2.68 10.92
N ASP A 44 -1.74 1.93 10.54
CA ASP A 44 -2.26 1.93 9.17
C ASP A 44 -2.82 3.30 8.79
N THR A 45 -3.54 3.94 9.72
CA THR A 45 -4.05 5.31 9.56
C THR A 45 -2.89 6.31 9.41
N GLU A 46 -1.87 6.23 10.26
CA GLU A 46 -0.66 7.05 10.18
C GLU A 46 0.02 6.91 8.82
N SER A 47 0.28 5.66 8.38
CA SER A 47 0.90 5.37 7.08
C SER A 47 0.08 5.95 5.92
N THR A 48 -1.24 5.78 5.95
CA THR A 48 -2.16 6.27 4.92
C THR A 48 -2.17 7.79 4.84
N VAL A 49 -2.26 8.48 5.99
CA VAL A 49 -2.27 9.95 6.06
C VAL A 49 -0.93 10.52 5.61
N LYS A 50 0.19 9.94 6.06
CA LYS A 50 1.53 10.35 5.62
C LYS A 50 1.71 10.15 4.12
N THR A 51 1.28 9.01 3.60
CA THR A 51 1.34 8.71 2.17
C THR A 51 0.47 9.70 1.37
N GLY A 52 -0.75 9.94 1.81
CA GLY A 52 -1.68 10.86 1.15
C GLY A 52 -1.16 12.30 1.13
N VAL A 53 -0.68 12.82 2.26
CA VAL A 53 -0.21 14.22 2.33
C VAL A 53 1.03 14.45 1.47
N ILE A 54 1.97 13.50 1.44
CA ILE A 54 3.18 13.61 0.62
C ILE A 54 2.80 13.53 -0.87
N GLY A 55 1.90 12.62 -1.24
CA GLY A 55 1.36 12.53 -2.60
C GLY A 55 0.66 13.81 -3.06
N LEU A 56 -0.16 14.42 -2.20
CA LEU A 56 -0.81 15.70 -2.50
C LEU A 56 0.20 16.83 -2.64
N TYR A 57 1.14 16.96 -1.69
CA TYR A 57 2.15 18.02 -1.74
C TYR A 57 3.02 17.93 -2.99
N THR A 58 3.55 16.75 -3.29
CA THR A 58 4.38 16.53 -4.49
C THR A 58 3.58 16.74 -5.77
N GLY A 59 2.32 16.27 -5.84
CA GLY A 59 1.45 16.51 -6.98
C GLY A 59 1.14 18.00 -7.19
N PHE A 60 0.84 18.75 -6.12
CA PHE A 60 0.56 20.18 -6.21
C PHE A 60 1.80 21.00 -6.55
N SER A 61 2.93 20.72 -5.90
CA SER A 61 4.19 21.45 -6.17
C SER A 61 4.68 21.19 -7.60
N GLN A 62 4.68 19.92 -8.04
CA GLN A 62 5.10 19.58 -9.40
C GLN A 62 4.16 20.17 -10.46
N ALA A 63 2.84 20.24 -10.19
CA ALA A 63 1.88 20.88 -11.08
C ALA A 63 2.15 22.38 -11.22
N ALA A 64 2.36 23.07 -10.10
CA ALA A 64 2.68 24.48 -10.09
C ALA A 64 4.03 24.77 -10.80
N GLU A 65 5.08 24.00 -10.49
CA GLU A 65 6.41 24.13 -11.08
C GLU A 65 6.39 23.88 -12.60
N THR A 66 5.76 22.78 -13.04
CA THR A 66 5.68 22.42 -14.46
C THR A 66 4.89 23.47 -15.24
N TYR A 67 3.78 23.95 -14.67
CA TYR A 67 2.97 25.00 -15.27
C TYR A 67 3.75 26.31 -15.42
N GLU A 68 4.39 26.80 -14.35
CA GLU A 68 5.14 28.07 -14.42
C GLU A 68 6.35 27.97 -15.35
N MET A 69 7.10 26.88 -15.26
CA MET A 69 8.26 26.66 -16.12
C MET A 69 7.85 26.66 -17.59
N PHE A 70 6.82 25.89 -17.96
CA PHE A 70 6.38 25.82 -19.35
C PHE A 70 5.78 27.15 -19.81
N SER A 71 4.89 27.75 -19.02
CA SER A 71 4.21 29.00 -19.36
C SER A 71 5.20 30.15 -19.57
N ASN A 72 6.18 30.30 -18.66
CA ASN A 72 7.20 31.35 -18.76
C ASN A 72 8.11 31.13 -19.97
N ASN A 73 8.64 29.92 -20.15
CA ASN A 73 9.51 29.59 -21.29
C ASN A 73 8.79 29.82 -22.63
N GLN A 74 7.53 29.37 -22.75
CA GLN A 74 6.76 29.57 -23.98
C GLN A 74 6.48 31.05 -24.23
N LYS A 75 6.05 31.80 -23.21
CA LYS A 75 5.76 33.23 -23.33
C LYS A 75 6.99 34.04 -23.73
N GLU A 76 8.16 33.76 -23.15
CA GLU A 76 9.42 34.42 -23.50
C GLU A 76 9.83 34.14 -24.95
N LEU A 77 9.75 32.87 -25.37
CA LEU A 77 10.04 32.48 -26.76
C LEU A 77 9.09 33.14 -27.75
N VAL A 78 7.78 33.12 -27.48
CA VAL A 78 6.76 33.72 -28.36
C VAL A 78 6.95 35.23 -28.48
N ASN A 79 7.20 35.93 -27.37
CA ASN A 79 7.42 37.37 -27.38
C ASN A 79 8.71 37.75 -28.13
N SER A 80 9.77 36.97 -27.94
CA SER A 80 11.06 37.18 -28.62
C SER A 80 10.93 36.98 -30.12
N LEU A 81 10.35 35.86 -30.56
CA LEU A 81 10.14 35.54 -31.98
C LEU A 81 9.20 36.55 -32.66
N SER A 82 8.07 36.88 -32.03
CA SER A 82 7.11 37.83 -32.59
C SER A 82 7.75 39.21 -32.78
N SER A 83 8.52 39.67 -31.79
CA SER A 83 9.25 40.93 -31.88
C SER A 83 10.30 40.91 -32.98
N MET A 84 10.99 39.78 -33.19
CA MET A 84 11.97 39.62 -34.26
C MET A 84 11.31 39.67 -35.64
N TYR A 85 10.21 38.96 -35.85
CA TYR A 85 9.48 38.95 -37.13
C TYR A 85 9.03 40.35 -37.55
N GLU A 86 8.53 41.16 -36.60
CA GLU A 86 8.12 42.54 -36.85
C GLU A 86 9.30 43.45 -37.26
N GLN A 87 10.54 43.14 -36.84
CA GLN A 87 11.71 43.99 -37.08
C GLN A 87 12.51 43.61 -38.34
N ILE A 88 12.36 42.38 -38.86
CA ILE A 88 13.18 41.90 -39.99
C ILE A 88 12.96 42.72 -41.25
N ASP A 89 11.73 43.11 -41.56
CA ASP A 89 11.40 43.93 -42.75
C ASP A 89 11.22 45.43 -42.43
N ASP A 90 11.46 45.85 -41.18
CA ASP A 90 11.37 47.27 -40.82
C ASP A 90 12.45 48.09 -41.54
N SER A 91 12.02 49.15 -42.22
CA SER A 91 12.91 49.97 -43.05
C SER A 91 13.98 50.70 -42.23
N ASN A 92 13.67 51.10 -40.98
CA ASN A 92 14.64 51.76 -40.11
C ASN A 92 15.68 50.75 -39.59
N THR A 93 15.25 49.54 -39.25
CA THR A 93 16.14 48.43 -38.86
C THR A 93 17.11 48.09 -40.00
N GLN A 94 16.60 47.92 -41.22
CA GLN A 94 17.44 47.64 -42.40
C GLN A 94 18.44 48.77 -42.69
N GLN A 95 18.02 50.03 -42.53
CA GLN A 95 18.93 51.17 -42.71
C GLN A 95 19.99 51.22 -41.59
N SER A 96 19.59 50.96 -40.34
CA SER A 96 20.50 50.92 -39.19
C SER A 96 21.57 49.84 -39.35
N LEU A 97 21.19 48.65 -39.81
CA LEU A 97 22.13 47.57 -40.08
C LEU A 97 23.13 47.91 -41.19
N LYS A 98 22.71 48.62 -42.26
CA LYS A 98 23.66 49.11 -43.28
C LYS A 98 24.70 50.09 -42.71
N TYR A 99 24.34 50.90 -41.71
CA TYR A 99 25.32 51.72 -41.00
C TYR A 99 26.29 50.87 -40.18
N VAL A 100 25.81 49.79 -39.54
CA VAL A 100 26.66 48.81 -38.84
C VAL A 100 27.63 48.16 -39.82
N GLU A 101 27.15 47.66 -40.96
CA GLU A 101 27.98 47.07 -42.02
C GLU A 101 29.07 48.03 -42.51
N THR A 102 28.70 49.29 -42.77
CA THR A 102 29.64 50.32 -43.23
C THR A 102 30.69 50.65 -42.16
N THR A 103 30.28 50.70 -40.89
CA THR A 103 31.16 50.99 -39.76
C THR A 103 32.15 49.86 -39.56
N TYR A 104 31.65 48.62 -39.51
CA TYR A 104 32.48 47.42 -39.40
C TYR A 104 33.49 47.35 -40.54
N LYS A 105 33.06 47.51 -41.79
CA LYS A 105 33.95 47.43 -42.97
C LYS A 105 35.10 48.44 -42.88
N ARG A 106 34.81 49.69 -42.50
CA ARG A 106 35.86 50.71 -42.34
C ARG A 106 36.88 50.34 -41.26
N LEU A 107 36.41 49.81 -40.13
CA LEU A 107 37.29 49.39 -39.04
C LEU A 107 38.12 48.17 -39.45
N TYR A 108 37.50 47.21 -40.13
CA TYR A 108 38.18 46.02 -40.65
C TYR A 108 39.26 46.39 -41.70
N ASP A 109 38.98 47.33 -42.60
CA ASP A 109 39.95 47.82 -43.59
C ASP A 109 41.17 48.52 -42.95
N ILE A 110 41.00 49.10 -41.74
CA ILE A 110 42.08 49.75 -40.97
C ILE A 110 42.90 48.71 -40.19
N GLU A 111 42.22 47.79 -39.52
CA GLU A 111 42.83 46.91 -38.52
C GLU A 111 43.27 45.56 -39.08
N ASN A 112 42.65 45.13 -40.19
CA ASN A 112 42.83 43.81 -40.81
C ASN A 112 42.65 42.65 -39.81
N ASN A 113 41.78 42.82 -38.81
CA ASN A 113 41.50 41.85 -37.75
C ASN A 113 40.00 41.88 -37.39
N HIS A 114 39.33 40.74 -37.54
CA HIS A 114 37.89 40.60 -37.31
C HIS A 114 37.47 40.90 -35.86
N GLU A 115 38.14 40.28 -34.87
CA GLU A 115 37.80 40.43 -33.46
C GLU A 115 37.93 41.88 -32.97
N SER A 116 39.01 42.56 -33.40
CA SER A 116 39.23 43.96 -33.07
C SER A 116 38.17 44.87 -33.70
N ALA A 117 37.90 44.69 -35.00
CA ALA A 117 36.89 45.47 -35.72
C ALA A 117 35.47 45.23 -35.18
N LYS A 118 35.14 43.97 -34.84
CA LYS A 118 33.88 43.57 -34.21
C LYS A 118 33.70 44.24 -32.85
N SER A 119 34.70 44.16 -31.98
CA SER A 119 34.65 44.75 -30.64
C SER A 119 34.40 46.26 -30.67
N GLN A 120 35.12 46.98 -31.55
CA GLN A 120 34.93 48.43 -31.71
C GLN A 120 33.58 48.79 -32.34
N THR A 121 33.12 48.00 -33.31
CA THR A 121 31.79 48.17 -33.91
C THR A 121 30.70 48.00 -32.85
N ILE A 122 30.77 46.95 -32.02
CA ILE A 122 29.83 46.71 -30.91
C ILE A 122 29.86 47.88 -29.92
N SER A 123 31.04 48.38 -29.56
CA SER A 123 31.15 49.54 -28.64
C SER A 123 30.46 50.79 -29.19
N LEU A 124 30.62 51.08 -30.48
CA LEU A 124 29.94 52.20 -31.14
C LEU A 124 28.42 51.98 -31.18
N VAL A 125 27.97 50.79 -31.60
CA VAL A 125 26.54 50.44 -31.63
C VAL A 125 25.91 50.57 -30.25
N ASN A 126 26.56 50.07 -29.20
CA ASN A 126 26.09 50.19 -27.82
C ASN A 126 25.99 51.65 -27.36
N THR A 127 26.95 52.49 -27.75
CA THR A 127 26.93 53.93 -27.46
C THR A 127 25.71 54.61 -28.10
N TYR A 128 25.44 54.30 -29.38
CA TYR A 128 24.28 54.85 -30.08
C TYR A 128 22.95 54.32 -29.53
N LEU A 129 22.84 53.01 -29.23
CA LEU A 129 21.65 52.41 -28.64
C LEU A 129 21.30 53.02 -27.27
N ASN A 130 22.32 53.29 -26.44
CA ASN A 130 22.11 53.90 -25.14
C ASN A 130 21.57 55.35 -25.24
N LEU A 131 21.90 56.06 -26.31
CA LEU A 131 21.39 57.42 -26.58
C LEU A 131 20.00 57.42 -27.23
N PHE A 132 19.51 56.28 -27.71
CA PHE A 132 18.24 56.16 -28.43
C PHE A 132 17.06 56.06 -27.46
N SER A 133 16.38 57.16 -27.17
CA SER A 133 15.35 57.23 -26.13
C SER A 133 14.01 56.57 -26.49
N SER A 134 13.76 56.30 -27.78
CA SER A 134 12.48 55.77 -28.28
C SER A 134 12.35 54.25 -28.21
N MET A 135 13.41 53.51 -27.88
CA MET A 135 13.37 52.05 -27.66
C MET A 135 13.29 51.71 -26.17
N SER A 136 12.51 50.68 -25.83
CA SER A 136 12.48 50.13 -24.47
C SER A 136 13.83 49.51 -24.09
N ASN A 137 14.08 49.35 -22.78
CA ASN A 137 15.32 48.72 -22.31
C ASN A 137 15.43 47.26 -22.79
N GLU A 138 14.33 46.52 -22.83
CA GLU A 138 14.25 45.14 -23.33
C GLU A 138 14.62 45.06 -24.82
N GLN A 139 14.08 45.98 -25.64
CA GLN A 139 14.40 46.06 -27.06
C GLN A 139 15.88 46.39 -27.29
N LYS A 140 16.47 47.27 -26.46
CA LYS A 140 17.89 47.61 -26.55
C LYS A 140 18.76 46.42 -26.24
N GLU A 141 18.49 45.70 -25.15
CA GLU A 141 19.28 44.51 -24.78
C GLU A 141 19.19 43.42 -25.84
N LEU A 142 18.01 43.17 -26.40
CA LEU A 142 17.86 42.22 -27.50
C LEU A 142 18.73 42.58 -28.71
N VAL A 143 18.75 43.86 -29.11
CA VAL A 143 19.61 44.31 -30.21
C VAL A 143 21.09 44.14 -29.87
N LYS A 144 21.51 44.48 -28.64
CA LYS A 144 22.91 44.27 -28.20
C LYS A 144 23.33 42.81 -28.26
N GLN A 145 22.40 41.88 -28.01
CA GLN A 145 22.66 40.45 -28.04
C GLN A 145 22.74 39.89 -29.48
N ILE A 146 21.96 40.42 -30.42
CA ILE A 146 21.92 39.97 -31.83
C ILE A 146 23.07 40.56 -32.66
N ILE A 147 23.45 41.81 -32.42
CA ILE A 147 24.46 42.53 -33.23
C ILE A 147 25.80 41.80 -33.36
N PRO A 148 26.37 41.16 -32.32
CA PRO A 148 27.58 40.35 -32.46
C PRO A 148 27.45 39.26 -33.53
N TYR A 149 26.35 38.52 -33.54
CA TYR A 149 26.07 37.47 -34.54
C TYR A 149 25.85 38.07 -35.93
N TYR A 150 25.25 39.27 -36.02
CA TYR A 150 25.09 39.97 -37.29
C TYR A 150 26.44 40.38 -37.91
N ILE A 151 27.37 40.86 -37.08
CA ILE A 151 28.70 41.25 -37.54
C ILE A 151 29.48 40.02 -38.04
N ASP A 152 29.37 38.89 -37.36
CA ASP A 152 29.99 37.62 -37.78
C ASP A 152 29.44 37.17 -39.14
N GLU A 153 28.12 37.19 -39.29
CA GLU A 153 27.46 36.86 -40.55
C GLU A 153 27.86 37.81 -41.68
N TYR A 154 27.97 39.11 -41.40
CA TYR A 154 28.47 40.07 -42.37
C TYR A 154 29.92 39.79 -42.77
N TYR A 155 30.81 39.50 -41.82
CA TYR A 155 32.21 39.17 -42.10
C TYR A 155 32.34 37.97 -43.05
N HIS A 156 31.54 36.92 -42.86
CA HIS A 156 31.55 35.76 -43.73
C HIS A 156 30.95 36.00 -45.12
N THR A 157 30.01 36.95 -45.24
CA THR A 157 29.21 37.16 -46.47
C THR A 157 29.45 38.52 -47.14
N MET A 158 30.42 39.33 -46.68
CA MET A 158 30.66 40.67 -47.21
C MET A 158 31.16 40.69 -48.67
N ASN A 159 31.65 39.55 -49.16
CA ASN A 159 32.08 39.36 -50.55
C ASN A 159 31.01 38.67 -51.42
N ASP A 160 29.88 38.29 -50.82
CA ASP A 160 28.78 37.60 -51.49
C ASP A 160 27.60 38.54 -51.73
N ASN A 161 26.65 38.13 -52.58
CA ASN A 161 25.42 38.87 -52.88
C ASN A 161 24.33 38.73 -51.80
N THR A 162 24.70 38.34 -50.57
CA THR A 162 23.75 38.18 -49.45
C THR A 162 23.18 39.53 -49.03
N SER A 163 21.85 39.62 -48.90
CA SER A 163 21.16 40.85 -48.49
C SER A 163 21.31 41.11 -46.99
N THR A 164 21.22 42.38 -46.57
CA THR A 164 21.14 42.79 -45.15
C THR A 164 20.03 42.03 -44.40
N LYS A 165 18.89 41.81 -45.06
CA LYS A 165 17.78 40.99 -44.55
C LYS A 165 18.22 39.55 -44.26
N ASN A 166 18.82 38.86 -45.22
CA ASN A 166 19.22 37.45 -45.06
C ASN A 166 20.32 37.29 -44.00
N ARG A 167 21.23 38.26 -43.88
CA ARG A 167 22.22 38.29 -42.79
C ARG A 167 21.55 38.41 -41.42
N LEU A 168 20.53 39.26 -41.31
CA LEU A 168 19.76 39.41 -40.06
C LEU A 168 19.01 38.13 -39.69
N ILE A 169 18.41 37.45 -40.67
CA ILE A 169 17.73 36.17 -40.48
C ILE A 169 18.70 35.11 -39.93
N ASN A 170 19.87 34.95 -40.55
CA ASN A 170 20.89 34.01 -40.09
C ASN A 170 21.43 34.38 -38.69
N ALA A 171 21.67 35.67 -38.44
CA ALA A 171 22.13 36.16 -37.14
C ALA A 171 21.13 35.86 -36.02
N ILE A 172 19.82 36.03 -36.28
CA ILE A 172 18.75 35.69 -35.33
C ILE A 172 18.72 34.19 -35.06
N GLY A 173 18.81 33.35 -36.10
CA GLY A 173 18.86 31.89 -35.96
C GLY A 173 20.06 31.43 -35.13
N ASN A 174 21.25 31.98 -35.37
CA ASN A 174 22.46 31.71 -34.59
C ASN A 174 22.31 32.19 -33.13
N TYR A 175 21.80 33.42 -32.92
CA TYR A 175 21.60 33.97 -31.58
C TYR A 175 20.66 33.10 -30.73
N LEU A 176 19.49 32.74 -31.26
CA LEU A 176 18.50 31.97 -30.52
C LEU A 176 18.97 30.55 -30.22
N SER A 177 19.56 29.86 -31.19
CA SER A 177 20.07 28.50 -31.01
C SER A 177 21.21 28.45 -29.98
N ASP A 178 22.14 29.41 -30.01
CA ASP A 178 23.20 29.53 -28.99
C ASP A 178 22.66 29.93 -27.61
N THR A 179 21.63 30.77 -27.55
CA THR A 179 20.99 31.15 -26.27
C THR A 179 20.33 29.94 -25.64
N ILE A 180 19.59 29.14 -26.41
CA ILE A 180 18.98 27.90 -25.95
C ILE A 180 20.06 26.90 -25.51
N LYS A 181 21.16 26.75 -26.26
CA LYS A 181 22.28 25.88 -25.88
C LYS A 181 22.93 26.31 -24.56
N LYS A 182 23.06 27.62 -24.32
CA LYS A 182 23.59 28.17 -23.05
C LYS A 182 22.64 27.98 -21.88
N GLN A 183 21.33 28.10 -22.13
CA GLN A 183 20.30 27.91 -21.10
C GLN A 183 20.11 26.43 -20.76
N TYR A 184 20.27 25.55 -21.75
CA TYR A 184 20.08 24.12 -21.63
C TYR A 184 21.32 23.38 -22.16
N GLU A 185 22.37 23.29 -21.33
CA GLU A 185 23.66 22.69 -21.72
C GLU A 185 23.57 21.25 -22.23
N GLN A 186 22.46 20.57 -21.95
CA GLN A 186 22.20 19.17 -22.34
C GLN A 186 21.67 19.01 -23.77
N VAL A 187 21.35 20.11 -24.47
CA VAL A 187 20.87 20.05 -25.85
C VAL A 187 22.01 19.67 -26.80
N SER A 188 21.79 18.64 -27.62
CA SER A 188 22.79 18.16 -28.57
C SER A 188 23.07 19.17 -29.68
N ASP A 189 24.30 19.18 -30.21
CA ASP A 189 24.67 20.05 -31.35
C ASP A 189 23.75 19.85 -32.57
N GLU A 190 23.27 18.62 -32.78
CA GLU A 190 22.30 18.30 -33.83
C GLU A 190 20.96 19.02 -33.60
N ASN A 191 20.46 19.03 -32.37
CA ASN A 191 19.21 19.72 -32.03
C ASN A 191 19.36 21.25 -32.09
N VAL A 192 20.52 21.79 -31.69
CA VAL A 192 20.84 23.22 -31.84
C VAL A 192 20.76 23.64 -33.31
N GLU A 193 21.33 22.85 -34.22
CA GLU A 193 21.25 23.11 -35.66
C GLU A 193 19.81 22.96 -36.20
N LYS A 194 19.02 22.00 -35.71
CA LYS A 194 17.59 21.89 -36.05
C LYS A 194 16.80 23.11 -35.58
N ILE A 195 17.05 23.61 -34.37
CA ILE A 195 16.41 24.82 -33.83
C ILE A 195 16.75 26.03 -34.70
N LYS A 196 18.02 26.20 -35.07
CA LYS A 196 18.45 27.27 -35.98
C LYS A 196 17.68 27.23 -37.31
N ASN A 197 17.66 26.07 -37.95
CA ASN A 197 16.97 25.89 -39.24
C ASN A 197 15.45 26.11 -39.12
N LEU A 198 14.85 25.68 -38.01
CA LEU A 198 13.44 25.91 -37.71
C LEU A 198 13.12 27.40 -37.62
N VAL A 199 13.92 28.17 -36.86
CA VAL A 199 13.77 29.64 -36.73
C VAL A 199 13.96 30.35 -38.06
N ILE A 200 14.90 29.91 -38.90
CA ILE A 200 15.08 30.50 -40.24
C ILE A 200 13.84 30.22 -41.10
N SER A 201 13.34 28.98 -41.12
CA SER A 201 12.17 28.61 -41.94
C SER A 201 10.88 29.27 -41.47
N SER A 202 10.76 29.59 -40.18
CA SER A 202 9.58 30.25 -39.64
C SER A 202 9.47 31.69 -40.09
N ILE A 203 10.59 32.35 -40.34
CA ILE A 203 10.62 33.70 -40.92
C ILE A 203 10.08 33.68 -42.35
N ASP A 204 10.44 32.68 -43.15
CA ASP A 204 9.88 32.50 -44.49
C ASP A 204 8.37 32.22 -44.43
N THR A 205 7.94 31.42 -43.46
CA THR A 205 6.52 31.14 -43.20
C THR A 205 5.76 32.42 -42.83
N TYR A 206 6.32 33.24 -41.94
CA TYR A 206 5.75 34.54 -41.57
C TYR A 206 5.63 35.45 -42.80
N ASN A 207 6.72 35.63 -43.55
CA ASN A 207 6.74 36.45 -44.76
C ASN A 207 5.70 36.00 -45.80
N GLY A 208 5.50 34.69 -45.96
CA GLY A 208 4.46 34.15 -46.82
C GLY A 208 3.04 34.43 -46.34
N ARG A 209 2.79 34.40 -45.01
CA ARG A 209 1.46 34.68 -44.42
C ARG A 209 1.08 36.16 -44.45
N ILE A 210 2.06 37.07 -44.48
CA ILE A 210 1.81 38.52 -44.49
C ILE A 210 1.71 39.13 -45.90
N ASP A 211 1.91 38.35 -46.97
CA ASP A 211 1.90 38.88 -48.33
C ASP A 211 0.57 39.58 -48.66
N GLY A 212 0.67 40.84 -49.10
CA GLY A 212 -0.49 41.70 -49.39
C GLY A 212 -1.23 42.26 -48.16
N ILE A 213 -0.76 42.04 -46.93
CA ILE A 213 -1.37 42.55 -45.69
C ILE A 213 -0.68 43.84 -45.23
N ASN A 214 -1.44 44.93 -45.13
CA ASN A 214 -0.96 46.24 -44.66
C ASN A 214 -1.52 46.64 -43.27
N ASP A 215 -2.38 45.81 -42.67
CA ASP A 215 -2.99 46.07 -41.37
C ASP A 215 -2.01 45.68 -40.25
N ALA A 216 -1.47 46.68 -39.55
CA ALA A 216 -0.50 46.48 -38.47
C ALA A 216 -1.01 45.58 -37.34
N THR A 217 -2.32 45.54 -37.08
CA THR A 217 -2.89 44.66 -36.04
C THR A 217 -2.86 43.21 -36.52
N LYS A 218 -3.23 42.96 -37.78
CA LYS A 218 -3.18 41.62 -38.37
C LYS A 218 -1.75 41.09 -38.50
N LEU A 219 -0.80 41.95 -38.86
CA LEU A 219 0.62 41.58 -38.92
C LEU A 219 1.15 41.08 -37.56
N LYS A 220 0.75 41.75 -36.47
CA LYS A 220 1.10 41.34 -35.10
C LYS A 220 0.43 40.03 -34.70
N THR A 221 -0.84 39.83 -35.07
CA THR A 221 -1.53 38.56 -34.82
C THR A 221 -0.84 37.41 -35.53
N ILE A 222 -0.51 37.56 -36.81
CA ILE A 222 0.21 36.53 -37.59
C ILE A 222 1.60 36.27 -37.01
N ALA A 223 2.31 37.30 -36.55
CA ALA A 223 3.61 37.14 -35.90
C ALA A 223 3.49 36.29 -34.63
N LYS A 224 2.47 36.53 -33.80
CA LYS A 224 2.19 35.71 -32.61
C LYS A 224 1.78 34.28 -32.97
N GLU A 225 0.95 34.08 -33.99
CA GLU A 225 0.56 32.74 -34.45
C GLU A 225 1.77 31.91 -34.86
N VAL A 226 2.60 32.43 -35.77
CA VAL A 226 3.80 31.72 -36.23
C VAL A 226 4.78 31.50 -35.07
N SER A 227 4.89 32.47 -34.15
CA SER A 227 5.75 32.32 -32.96
C SER A 227 5.25 31.24 -32.00
N THR A 228 3.94 31.15 -31.78
CA THR A 228 3.33 30.09 -30.95
C THR A 228 3.57 28.72 -31.57
N GLU A 229 3.28 28.55 -32.87
CA GLU A 229 3.51 27.29 -33.59
C GLU A 229 4.97 26.82 -33.48
N VAL A 230 5.92 27.75 -33.67
CA VAL A 230 7.36 27.46 -33.64
C VAL A 230 7.87 27.21 -32.23
N SER A 231 7.35 27.94 -31.23
CA SER A 231 7.76 27.77 -29.83
C SER A 231 7.55 26.34 -29.33
N PHE A 232 6.47 25.67 -29.75
CA PHE A 232 6.23 24.27 -29.42
C PHE A 232 7.36 23.36 -29.91
N GLU A 233 7.80 23.51 -31.16
CA GLU A 233 8.87 22.69 -31.73
C GLU A 233 10.24 23.04 -31.13
N ILE A 234 10.49 24.31 -30.82
CA ILE A 234 11.71 24.71 -30.11
C ILE A 234 11.77 24.06 -28.74
N ILE A 235 10.68 24.10 -27.96
CA ILE A 235 10.64 23.48 -26.63
C ILE A 235 10.90 21.97 -26.75
N ARG A 236 10.33 21.27 -27.74
CA ARG A 236 10.60 19.85 -27.99
C ARG A 236 12.08 19.56 -28.22
N LEU A 237 12.72 20.34 -29.10
CA LEU A 237 14.13 20.14 -29.44
C LEU A 237 15.08 20.53 -28.31
N ALA A 238 14.67 21.48 -27.47
CA ALA A 238 15.42 21.98 -26.33
C ALA A 238 15.28 21.12 -25.07
N THR A 239 14.34 20.17 -25.04
CA THR A 239 14.06 19.35 -23.85
C THR A 239 15.07 18.20 -23.72
N ASP A 240 15.51 17.95 -22.48
CA ASP A 240 16.34 16.80 -22.10
C ASP A 240 15.66 15.47 -22.47
N THR A 241 16.46 14.50 -22.93
CA THR A 241 15.99 13.14 -23.25
C THR A 241 15.14 12.52 -22.14
N SER A 242 15.48 12.76 -20.88
CA SER A 242 14.78 12.22 -19.70
C SER A 242 13.36 12.76 -19.50
N LEU A 243 13.06 13.97 -20.00
CA LEU A 243 11.75 14.62 -19.90
C LEU A 243 11.02 14.67 -21.25
N SER A 244 11.67 14.21 -22.33
CA SER A 244 11.17 14.34 -23.70
C SER A 244 9.78 13.74 -23.89
N GLU A 245 9.47 12.59 -23.29
CA GLU A 245 8.15 11.95 -23.40
C GLU A 245 7.05 12.80 -22.75
N GLN A 246 7.27 13.28 -21.53
CA GLN A 246 6.33 14.12 -20.78
C GLN A 246 6.08 15.44 -21.50
N VAL A 247 7.14 16.10 -21.98
CA VAL A 247 7.03 17.37 -22.70
C VAL A 247 6.37 17.19 -24.07
N ASN A 248 6.65 16.08 -24.78
CA ASN A 248 6.01 15.81 -26.06
C ASN A 248 4.50 15.64 -25.91
N TYR A 249 4.06 14.86 -24.90
CA TYR A 249 2.65 14.68 -24.58
C TYR A 249 1.96 16.00 -24.25
N LEU A 250 2.56 16.81 -23.36
CA LEU A 250 2.05 18.13 -22.99
C LEU A 250 1.90 19.04 -24.23
N ILE A 251 2.89 19.03 -25.12
CA ILE A 251 2.87 19.85 -26.33
C ILE A 251 1.84 19.34 -27.35
N ASP A 252 1.66 18.03 -27.50
CA ASP A 252 0.64 17.48 -28.40
C ASP A 252 -0.77 17.89 -27.95
N ASP A 253 -1.08 17.79 -26.66
CA ASP A 253 -2.37 18.22 -26.11
C ASP A 253 -2.59 19.73 -26.29
N LEU A 254 -1.56 20.54 -25.98
CA LEU A 254 -1.64 21.99 -26.19
C LEU A 254 -1.80 22.39 -27.66
N LYS A 255 -1.16 21.68 -28.59
CA LYS A 255 -1.32 21.94 -30.02
C LYS A 255 -2.71 21.62 -30.50
N GLU A 256 -3.32 20.54 -30.01
CA GLU A 256 -4.72 20.22 -30.30
C GLU A 256 -5.64 21.38 -29.85
N LYS A 257 -5.46 21.88 -28.62
CA LYS A 257 -6.23 23.03 -28.10
C LYS A 257 -5.94 24.33 -28.84
N TYR A 258 -4.70 24.54 -29.25
CA TYR A 258 -4.34 25.67 -30.09
C TYR A 258 -5.08 25.65 -31.43
N GLU A 259 -5.11 24.51 -32.13
CA GLU A 259 -5.79 24.38 -33.42
C GLU A 259 -7.34 24.47 -33.30
N GLU A 260 -7.92 24.05 -32.18
CA GLU A 260 -9.36 24.22 -31.90
C GLU A 260 -9.77 25.70 -31.85
N ARG A 261 -9.00 26.56 -31.17
CA ARG A 261 -9.34 27.98 -30.93
C ARG A 261 -8.12 28.91 -30.90
N LYS A 262 -7.43 29.08 -32.03
CA LYS A 262 -6.19 29.89 -32.16
C LYS A 262 -6.27 31.28 -31.51
N GLU A 263 -7.29 32.07 -31.85
CA GLU A 263 -7.44 33.44 -31.33
C GLU A 263 -7.64 33.45 -29.80
N SER A 264 -8.44 32.52 -29.27
CA SER A 264 -8.69 32.43 -27.83
C SER A 264 -7.46 31.92 -27.08
N PHE A 265 -6.68 31.03 -27.68
CA PHE A 265 -5.43 30.52 -27.12
C PHE A 265 -4.38 31.64 -27.04
N ILE A 266 -4.09 32.32 -28.14
CA ILE A 266 -3.08 33.40 -28.17
C ILE A 266 -3.50 34.58 -27.29
N GLY A 267 -4.78 34.93 -27.30
CA GLY A 267 -5.33 36.02 -26.49
C GLY A 267 -5.59 35.65 -25.02
N ASN A 268 -5.48 34.38 -24.66
CA ASN A 268 -5.96 33.82 -23.39
C ASN A 268 -7.39 34.30 -23.04
N VAL A 269 -8.28 34.34 -24.05
CA VAL A 269 -9.68 34.78 -23.88
C VAL A 269 -10.41 33.76 -23.01
N ASP A 270 -11.17 34.23 -22.02
CA ASP A 270 -11.85 33.39 -21.04
C ASP A 270 -10.93 32.40 -20.32
N ASN A 271 -9.64 32.77 -20.12
CA ASN A 271 -8.64 31.93 -19.46
C ASN A 271 -8.29 30.63 -20.24
N TYR A 272 -8.63 30.56 -21.53
CA TYR A 272 -8.53 29.32 -22.33
C TYR A 272 -7.12 28.72 -22.41
N TYR A 273 -6.07 29.55 -22.56
CA TYR A 273 -4.69 29.06 -22.59
C TYR A 273 -4.28 28.48 -21.24
N ASN A 274 -4.56 29.22 -20.17
CA ASN A 274 -4.22 28.79 -18.81
C ASN A 274 -4.94 27.50 -18.43
N GLU A 275 -6.23 27.35 -18.77
CA GLU A 275 -6.97 26.11 -18.54
C GLU A 275 -6.44 24.95 -19.39
N SER A 276 -6.09 25.20 -20.65
CA SER A 276 -5.51 24.18 -21.55
C SER A 276 -4.17 23.68 -21.01
N LEU A 277 -3.27 24.60 -20.64
CA LEU A 277 -1.98 24.25 -20.04
C LEU A 277 -2.15 23.53 -18.70
N SER A 278 -3.05 24.01 -17.86
CA SER A 278 -3.38 23.35 -16.59
C SER A 278 -3.80 21.89 -16.81
N ASN A 279 -4.70 21.63 -17.76
CA ASN A 279 -5.17 20.28 -18.06
C ASN A 279 -4.05 19.38 -18.59
N ALA A 280 -3.24 19.89 -19.52
CA ALA A 280 -2.09 19.16 -20.06
C ALA A 280 -1.07 18.79 -18.95
N VAL A 281 -0.79 19.73 -18.03
CA VAL A 281 0.09 19.51 -16.86
C VAL A 281 -0.49 18.47 -15.91
N ILE A 282 -1.80 18.53 -15.62
CA ILE A 282 -2.48 17.54 -14.78
C ILE A 282 -2.33 16.15 -15.38
N ASP A 283 -2.53 15.99 -16.69
CA ASP A 283 -2.44 14.69 -17.34
C ASP A 283 -1.00 14.15 -17.35
N VAL A 284 0.02 14.99 -17.53
CA VAL A 284 1.43 14.58 -17.38
C VAL A 284 1.72 14.02 -15.98
N ILE A 285 1.24 14.72 -14.94
CA ILE A 285 1.47 14.30 -13.55
C ILE A 285 0.70 13.03 -13.22
N VAL A 286 -0.54 12.92 -13.69
CA VAL A 286 -1.37 11.72 -13.50
C VAL A 286 -0.75 10.52 -14.21
N ASN A 287 -0.27 10.68 -15.45
CA ASN A 287 0.43 9.61 -16.17
C ASN A 287 1.69 9.15 -15.42
N SER A 288 2.44 10.09 -14.85
CA SER A 288 3.59 9.76 -13.98
C SER A 288 3.14 8.94 -12.76
N LEU A 289 2.05 9.33 -12.08
CA LEU A 289 1.50 8.57 -10.95
C LEU A 289 1.15 7.12 -11.32
N GLU A 290 0.65 6.87 -12.55
CA GLU A 290 0.31 5.52 -13.02
C GLU A 290 1.52 4.57 -13.06
N ASP A 291 2.74 5.10 -13.22
CA ASP A 291 3.97 4.31 -13.29
C ASP A 291 4.44 3.74 -11.95
N PHE A 292 3.95 4.29 -10.82
CA PHE A 292 4.41 3.86 -9.50
C PHE A 292 3.30 3.63 -8.46
N ALA A 293 2.10 4.21 -8.63
CA ALA A 293 1.00 4.03 -7.67
C ALA A 293 0.64 2.55 -7.47
N TYR A 294 0.72 1.74 -8.54
CA TYR A 294 0.42 0.30 -8.49
C TYR A 294 1.40 -0.50 -7.62
N LEU A 295 2.59 0.02 -7.33
CA LEU A 295 3.59 -0.67 -6.50
C LEU A 295 3.06 -0.94 -5.08
N ASN A 296 2.19 -0.06 -4.56
CA ASN A 296 1.55 -0.25 -3.26
C ASN A 296 0.65 -1.50 -3.24
N TYR A 297 0.02 -1.81 -4.36
CA TYR A 297 -0.96 -2.90 -4.53
C TYR A 297 -0.32 -4.21 -4.99
N LEU A 298 0.98 -4.22 -5.26
CA LEU A 298 1.69 -5.45 -5.60
C LEU A 298 1.73 -6.42 -4.40
N PRO A 299 1.62 -7.74 -4.66
CA PRO A 299 1.71 -8.76 -3.62
C PRO A 299 3.00 -8.66 -2.80
N SER A 300 2.86 -8.76 -1.47
CA SER A 300 3.96 -8.80 -0.52
C SER A 300 4.70 -10.15 -0.54
N TYR A 301 5.96 -10.15 -0.10
CA TYR A 301 6.82 -11.32 0.01
C TYR A 301 7.83 -11.12 1.15
N LYS A 302 8.42 -12.20 1.68
CA LYS A 302 9.38 -12.11 2.78
C LYS A 302 10.77 -11.66 2.30
N VAL A 303 11.29 -10.57 2.86
CA VAL A 303 12.65 -10.08 2.58
C VAL A 303 13.62 -10.66 3.61
N GLU A 304 14.48 -11.57 3.17
CA GLU A 304 15.46 -12.27 4.03
C GLU A 304 16.86 -11.64 4.04
N TYR A 305 17.06 -10.57 3.26
CA TYR A 305 18.36 -9.92 3.05
C TYR A 305 18.32 -8.45 3.51
N ILE A 306 19.47 -7.93 3.94
CA ILE A 306 19.64 -6.50 4.20
C ILE A 306 19.67 -5.76 2.87
N THR A 307 18.82 -4.75 2.75
CA THR A 307 18.67 -3.90 1.57
C THR A 307 19.11 -2.47 1.86
N SER A 308 19.56 -1.77 0.83
CA SER A 308 19.80 -0.33 0.86
C SER A 308 18.47 0.44 0.99
N VAL A 309 18.58 1.74 1.23
CA VAL A 309 17.43 2.66 1.19
C VAL A 309 16.69 2.64 -0.15
N ARG A 310 17.35 2.22 -1.25
CA ARG A 310 16.74 2.04 -2.58
C ARG A 310 16.07 0.67 -2.77
N GLY A 311 16.04 -0.17 -1.75
CA GLY A 311 15.49 -1.52 -1.80
C GLY A 311 16.33 -2.50 -2.62
N LEU A 312 17.64 -2.25 -2.77
CA LEU A 312 18.58 -3.15 -3.44
C LEU A 312 19.37 -3.98 -2.42
N PRO A 313 19.59 -5.29 -2.64
CA PRO A 313 20.31 -6.13 -1.69
C PRO A 313 21.78 -5.69 -1.54
N LEU A 314 22.29 -5.73 -0.31
CA LEU A 314 23.67 -5.37 0.01
C LEU A 314 24.60 -6.60 -0.02
N ILE A 315 25.80 -6.40 -0.55
CA ILE A 315 26.91 -7.37 -0.55
C ILE A 315 28.11 -6.78 0.20
N LYS A 316 28.95 -7.65 0.77
CA LYS A 316 30.22 -7.25 1.38
C LYS A 316 31.33 -7.26 0.33
N GLU A 317 31.92 -6.11 0.07
CA GLU A 317 33.10 -5.98 -0.78
C GLU A 317 34.32 -5.58 0.07
N SER A 318 35.48 -6.20 -0.17
CA SER A 318 36.70 -5.88 0.58
C SER A 318 37.21 -4.49 0.17
N THR A 319 37.53 -3.64 1.14
CA THR A 319 38.13 -2.32 0.88
C THR A 319 39.62 -2.40 0.55
N GLY A 320 40.24 -3.59 0.65
CA GLY A 320 41.69 -3.77 0.51
C GLY A 320 42.52 -3.21 1.68
N THR A 321 41.87 -2.67 2.71
CA THR A 321 42.51 -2.13 3.92
C THR A 321 42.24 -3.05 5.11
N VAL A 322 43.18 -3.11 6.06
CA VAL A 322 43.04 -3.87 7.31
C VAL A 322 42.90 -2.93 8.51
N ASP A 323 42.10 -3.32 9.48
CA ASP A 323 41.94 -2.60 10.75
C ASP A 323 43.20 -2.70 11.62
N SER A 324 43.21 -2.00 12.76
CA SER A 324 44.31 -2.01 13.73
C SER A 324 44.63 -3.38 14.33
N ASN A 325 43.78 -4.39 14.09
CA ASN A 325 43.95 -5.78 14.52
C ASN A 325 44.29 -6.73 13.36
N GLY A 326 44.45 -6.21 12.13
CA GLY A 326 44.78 -7.00 10.94
C GLY A 326 43.57 -7.62 10.22
N ASN A 327 42.33 -7.28 10.59
CA ASN A 327 41.13 -7.77 9.90
C ASN A 327 40.84 -6.93 8.65
N ILE A 328 40.50 -7.59 7.55
CA ILE A 328 40.06 -6.92 6.32
C ILE A 328 38.80 -6.11 6.61
N ILE A 329 38.83 -4.82 6.27
CA ILE A 329 37.68 -3.93 6.31
C ILE A 329 36.83 -4.23 5.08
N TYR A 330 35.53 -4.37 5.30
CA TYR A 330 34.54 -4.57 4.23
C TYR A 330 33.65 -3.35 4.14
N LYS A 331 33.25 -2.99 2.92
CA LYS A 331 32.23 -1.99 2.64
C LYS A 331 30.98 -2.69 2.09
N GLU A 332 29.82 -2.20 2.50
CA GLU A 332 28.55 -2.63 1.94
C GLU A 332 28.30 -1.91 0.62
N VAL A 333 28.02 -2.68 -0.43
CA VAL A 333 27.76 -2.17 -1.77
C VAL A 333 26.45 -2.76 -2.27
N GLU A 334 25.68 -1.98 -3.00
CA GLU A 334 24.43 -2.43 -3.59
C GLU A 334 24.69 -3.40 -4.75
N SER A 335 23.96 -4.50 -4.79
CA SER A 335 23.93 -5.39 -5.94
C SER A 335 22.72 -5.09 -6.83
N THR A 336 22.96 -5.01 -8.14
CA THR A 336 21.92 -4.87 -9.17
C THR A 336 21.58 -6.20 -9.85
N LYS A 337 22.17 -7.31 -9.38
CA LYS A 337 21.99 -8.65 -9.94
C LYS A 337 21.59 -9.63 -8.85
N TYR A 338 20.77 -10.62 -9.23
CA TYR A 338 20.39 -11.71 -8.34
C TYR A 338 21.58 -12.62 -8.04
N GLU A 339 22.15 -12.49 -6.85
CA GLU A 339 23.31 -13.24 -6.35
C GLU A 339 23.11 -13.60 -4.86
N PRO A 340 22.16 -14.48 -4.52
CA PRO A 340 21.70 -14.71 -3.15
C PRO A 340 22.81 -15.17 -2.19
N ASP A 341 23.84 -15.85 -2.70
CA ASP A 341 24.98 -16.34 -1.91
C ASP A 341 25.89 -15.20 -1.41
N LYS A 342 25.86 -14.04 -2.07
CA LYS A 342 26.65 -12.86 -1.69
C LYS A 342 25.86 -11.87 -0.82
N PHE A 343 24.54 -11.97 -0.84
CA PHE A 343 23.66 -11.05 -0.12
C PHE A 343 23.82 -11.21 1.38
N ILE A 344 23.86 -10.08 2.09
CA ILE A 344 23.89 -10.07 3.55
C ILE A 344 22.50 -10.46 4.05
N ARG A 345 22.40 -11.54 4.83
CA ARG A 345 21.13 -11.97 5.44
C ARG A 345 20.75 -11.12 6.64
N VAL A 346 19.45 -10.91 6.84
CA VAL A 346 18.92 -10.33 8.08
C VAL A 346 19.22 -11.29 9.24
N ASN A 347 19.63 -10.75 10.39
CA ASN A 347 19.91 -11.57 11.58
C ASN A 347 18.61 -12.20 12.11
N GLY A 348 18.58 -13.53 12.19
CA GLY A 348 17.43 -14.31 12.68
C GLY A 348 16.59 -14.91 11.55
N THR A 349 15.51 -15.62 11.92
CA THR A 349 14.61 -16.30 10.97
C THR A 349 13.44 -15.41 10.49
N MET A 350 13.38 -14.17 10.97
CA MET A 350 12.23 -13.28 10.76
C MET A 350 12.60 -12.18 9.76
N GLY A 351 12.42 -12.48 8.47
CA GLY A 351 12.47 -11.49 7.40
C GLY A 351 11.39 -10.41 7.54
N ASN A 352 11.58 -9.28 6.86
CA ASN A 352 10.69 -8.11 6.94
C ASN A 352 9.71 -8.05 5.78
N ALA A 353 8.66 -7.23 5.95
CA ALA A 353 7.72 -6.90 4.89
C ALA A 353 8.44 -6.05 3.84
N PRO A 354 8.17 -6.24 2.54
CA PRO A 354 8.86 -5.47 1.53
C PRO A 354 8.28 -4.06 1.50
N SER A 355 9.17 -3.07 1.62
CA SER A 355 8.90 -1.69 1.24
C SER A 355 8.51 -1.59 -0.24
N ILE A 356 7.96 -0.44 -0.63
CA ILE A 356 7.60 -0.16 -2.04
C ILE A 356 8.82 -0.32 -2.96
N LEU A 357 10.00 0.08 -2.51
CA LEU A 357 11.25 -0.02 -3.26
C LEU A 357 11.74 -1.47 -3.38
N GLU A 358 11.54 -2.29 -2.36
CA GLU A 358 11.82 -3.72 -2.44
C GLU A 358 10.80 -4.42 -3.35
N LYS A 359 9.53 -4.01 -3.35
CA LYS A 359 8.55 -4.48 -4.34
C LYS A 359 9.02 -4.15 -5.76
N LYS A 360 9.44 -2.90 -6.03
CA LYS A 360 10.03 -2.48 -7.31
C LYS A 360 11.21 -3.38 -7.72
N ASN A 361 12.06 -3.76 -6.77
CA ASN A 361 13.27 -4.56 -7.01
C ASN A 361 13.11 -6.07 -6.73
N LYS A 362 11.89 -6.60 -6.69
CA LYS A 362 11.62 -8.02 -6.35
C LYS A 362 12.45 -9.01 -7.18
N ALA A 363 12.65 -8.73 -8.46
CA ALA A 363 13.43 -9.58 -9.36
C ALA A 363 14.89 -9.74 -8.90
N ILE A 364 15.49 -8.64 -8.42
CA ILE A 364 16.88 -8.60 -7.93
C ILE A 364 17.00 -9.30 -6.57
N ILE A 365 15.97 -9.22 -5.73
CA ILE A 365 15.96 -9.80 -4.39
C ILE A 365 15.65 -11.31 -4.43
N THR A 366 14.68 -11.72 -5.25
CA THR A 366 14.10 -13.07 -5.21
C THR A 366 14.43 -13.92 -6.43
N GLY A 367 14.96 -13.33 -7.50
CA GLY A 367 15.16 -13.99 -8.79
C GLY A 367 13.87 -14.24 -9.57
N LYS A 368 12.71 -13.75 -9.09
CA LYS A 368 11.39 -13.92 -9.70
C LYS A 368 10.71 -12.58 -9.90
N GLU A 369 10.22 -12.33 -11.11
CA GLU A 369 9.41 -11.16 -11.42
C GLU A 369 7.96 -11.31 -10.90
N TYR A 370 7.23 -10.21 -10.90
CA TYR A 370 5.77 -10.27 -10.84
C TYR A 370 5.23 -10.75 -12.18
N SER A 371 4.18 -11.57 -12.14
CA SER A 371 3.45 -11.97 -13.34
C SER A 371 2.63 -10.80 -13.89
N ASP A 372 2.37 -10.81 -15.20
CA ASP A 372 1.52 -9.82 -15.86
C ASP A 372 0.12 -9.71 -15.21
N LYS A 373 -0.40 -10.82 -14.69
CA LYS A 373 -1.69 -10.85 -13.97
C LYS A 373 -1.63 -10.09 -12.65
N GLU A 374 -0.54 -10.21 -11.90
CA GLU A 374 -0.35 -9.49 -10.64
C GLU A 374 -0.22 -7.99 -10.90
N ILE A 375 0.56 -7.60 -11.91
CA ILE A 375 0.74 -6.20 -12.30
C ILE A 375 -0.58 -5.60 -12.79
N LYS A 376 -1.31 -6.30 -13.65
CA LYS A 376 -2.60 -5.83 -14.17
C LYS A 376 -3.60 -5.59 -13.04
N LYS A 377 -3.73 -6.54 -12.11
CA LYS A 377 -4.59 -6.40 -10.94
C LYS A 377 -4.16 -5.21 -10.07
N ALA A 378 -2.86 -5.07 -9.80
CA ALA A 378 -2.35 -3.95 -9.01
C ALA A 378 -2.64 -2.58 -9.66
N LYS A 379 -2.57 -2.48 -10.99
CA LYS A 379 -2.97 -1.27 -11.74
C LYS A 379 -4.48 -1.00 -11.66
N GLU A 380 -5.31 -2.05 -11.75
CA GLU A 380 -6.76 -1.93 -11.56
C GLU A 380 -7.11 -1.44 -10.15
N ASP A 381 -6.45 -2.01 -9.12
CA ASP A 381 -6.65 -1.64 -7.71
C ASP A 381 -6.16 -0.20 -7.40
N ALA A 382 -5.12 0.27 -8.09
CA ALA A 382 -4.59 1.64 -7.93
C ALA A 382 -5.47 2.73 -8.57
N LYS A 383 -6.34 2.37 -9.53
CA LYS A 383 -7.07 3.33 -10.35
C LYS A 383 -7.94 4.31 -9.54
N SER A 384 -8.65 3.80 -8.53
CA SER A 384 -9.50 4.65 -7.68
C SER A 384 -8.68 5.72 -6.93
N SER A 385 -7.46 5.38 -6.52
CA SER A 385 -6.58 6.33 -5.83
C SER A 385 -5.98 7.34 -6.80
N ILE A 386 -5.64 6.92 -8.02
CA ILE A 386 -5.16 7.82 -9.09
C ILE A 386 -6.27 8.82 -9.49
N ASP A 387 -7.50 8.35 -9.70
CA ASP A 387 -8.65 9.20 -10.04
C ASP A 387 -8.92 10.25 -8.95
N MET A 388 -8.76 9.85 -7.68
CA MET A 388 -8.87 10.74 -6.54
C MET A 388 -7.73 11.77 -6.50
N SER A 389 -6.48 11.36 -6.72
CA SER A 389 -5.34 12.27 -6.85
C SER A 389 -5.55 13.27 -7.99
N LYS A 390 -6.02 12.81 -9.16
CA LYS A 390 -6.38 13.68 -10.30
C LYS A 390 -7.38 14.74 -9.88
N LYS A 391 -8.46 14.35 -9.20
CA LYS A 391 -9.49 15.28 -8.69
C LYS A 391 -8.90 16.38 -7.80
N TYR A 392 -8.03 16.02 -6.85
CA TYR A 392 -7.42 17.00 -5.96
C TYR A 392 -6.45 17.92 -6.68
N ILE A 393 -5.60 17.39 -7.58
CA ILE A 393 -4.68 18.20 -8.37
C ILE A 393 -5.46 19.16 -9.28
N SER A 394 -6.53 18.70 -9.93
CA SER A 394 -7.42 19.56 -10.73
C SER A 394 -8.03 20.68 -9.88
N SER A 395 -8.54 20.37 -8.69
CA SER A 395 -9.11 21.38 -7.78
C SER A 395 -8.05 22.41 -7.35
N PHE A 396 -6.84 21.96 -7.04
CA PHE A 396 -5.73 22.84 -6.70
C PHE A 396 -5.36 23.75 -7.89
N MET A 397 -5.24 23.17 -9.10
CA MET A 397 -4.82 23.93 -10.27
C MET A 397 -5.82 25.01 -10.68
N VAL A 398 -7.13 24.79 -10.49
CA VAL A 398 -8.15 25.84 -10.68
C VAL A 398 -7.88 27.04 -9.77
N GLU A 399 -7.51 26.82 -8.51
CA GLU A 399 -7.11 27.91 -7.60
C GLU A 399 -5.75 28.52 -7.99
N PHE A 400 -4.81 27.70 -8.45
CA PHE A 400 -3.45 28.11 -8.81
C PHE A 400 -3.37 29.02 -10.04
N ILE A 401 -4.18 28.74 -11.07
CA ILE A 401 -4.20 29.56 -12.30
C ILE A 401 -5.07 30.82 -12.15
N ASN A 402 -5.96 30.85 -11.16
CA ASN A 402 -6.82 31.99 -10.88
C ASN A 402 -6.04 33.09 -10.14
N ARG A 403 -5.43 34.00 -10.90
CA ARG A 403 -4.57 35.08 -10.41
C ARG A 403 -5.25 36.44 -10.51
N ASN A 404 -4.87 37.34 -9.60
CA ASN A 404 -5.30 38.73 -9.64
C ASN A 404 -4.56 39.53 -10.74
N TYR A 405 -4.88 40.82 -10.87
CA TYR A 405 -4.28 41.71 -11.86
C TYR A 405 -2.76 41.95 -11.68
N GLU A 406 -2.21 41.64 -10.50
CA GLU A 406 -0.77 41.67 -10.22
C GLU A 406 -0.09 40.33 -10.50
N ASN A 407 -0.80 39.37 -11.12
CA ASN A 407 -0.33 38.00 -11.34
C ASN A 407 -0.07 37.23 -10.03
N LYS A 408 -0.85 37.48 -8.97
CA LYS A 408 -0.69 36.84 -7.65
C LYS A 408 -1.92 36.06 -7.22
N ASN A 409 -1.72 35.06 -6.37
CA ASN A 409 -2.77 34.39 -5.60
C ASN A 409 -2.21 33.88 -4.26
N ALA A 410 -2.91 32.92 -3.62
CA ALA A 410 -2.47 32.33 -2.35
C ALA A 410 -1.20 31.46 -2.45
N TYR A 411 -0.80 31.06 -3.66
CA TYR A 411 0.26 30.08 -3.91
C TYR A 411 1.39 30.62 -4.80
N PHE A 412 1.26 31.85 -5.30
CA PHE A 412 2.19 32.47 -6.23
C PHE A 412 2.24 33.99 -5.99
N ASP A 413 3.44 34.52 -5.73
CA ASP A 413 3.64 35.91 -5.31
C ASP A 413 3.83 36.90 -6.48
N GLY A 414 3.78 36.40 -7.71
CA GLY A 414 4.03 37.15 -8.94
C GLY A 414 5.31 36.72 -9.66
N GLU A 415 6.25 36.11 -8.93
CA GLU A 415 7.54 35.63 -9.44
C GLU A 415 7.86 34.20 -8.98
N ASN A 416 7.55 33.86 -7.72
CA ASN A 416 7.89 32.60 -7.08
C ASN A 416 6.65 31.86 -6.55
N ILE A 417 6.74 30.53 -6.54
CA ILE A 417 5.75 29.63 -5.93
C ILE A 417 5.92 29.65 -4.40
N ASP A 418 4.82 29.79 -3.66
CA ASP A 418 4.78 29.66 -2.20
C ASP A 418 4.57 28.19 -1.80
N TYR A 419 5.69 27.49 -1.60
CA TYR A 419 5.69 26.09 -1.19
C TYR A 419 5.08 25.86 0.20
N GLU A 420 5.12 26.84 1.10
CA GLU A 420 4.54 26.69 2.44
C GLU A 420 3.01 26.78 2.37
N ALA A 421 2.46 27.64 1.50
CA ALA A 421 1.03 27.68 1.21
C ALA A 421 0.55 26.36 0.57
N ILE A 422 1.30 25.79 -0.38
CA ILE A 422 1.00 24.49 -1.00
C ILE A 422 1.02 23.37 0.06
N LYS A 423 2.01 23.39 0.96
CA LYS A 423 2.11 22.45 2.09
C LYS A 423 0.88 22.53 3.00
N ASN A 424 0.46 23.73 3.38
CA ASN A 424 -0.74 23.92 4.20
C ASN A 424 -2.01 23.41 3.50
N LYS A 425 -2.18 23.70 2.20
CA LYS A 425 -3.29 23.19 1.39
C LYS A 425 -3.32 21.66 1.33
N SER A 426 -2.16 21.03 1.19
CA SER A 426 -2.02 19.56 1.16
C SER A 426 -2.43 18.94 2.50
N ILE A 427 -2.00 19.54 3.61
CA ILE A 427 -2.36 19.12 4.98
C ILE A 427 -3.87 19.25 5.20
N ASP A 428 -4.48 20.38 4.84
CA ASP A 428 -5.91 20.58 5.06
C ASP A 428 -6.76 19.64 4.19
N THR A 429 -6.33 19.38 2.95
CA THR A 429 -7.01 18.45 2.03
C THR A 429 -6.97 17.00 2.55
N ILE A 430 -5.83 16.52 3.05
CA ILE A 430 -5.76 15.14 3.60
C ILE A 430 -6.54 15.00 4.91
N ILE A 431 -6.63 16.07 5.71
CA ILE A 431 -7.40 16.08 6.95
C ILE A 431 -8.91 16.01 6.62
N GLU A 432 -9.37 16.74 5.61
CA GLU A 432 -10.75 16.64 5.13
C GLU A 432 -11.07 15.23 4.62
N GLU A 433 -10.18 14.65 3.82
CA GLU A 433 -10.39 13.28 3.31
C GLU A 433 -10.34 12.21 4.40
N GLY A 434 -9.44 12.37 5.37
CA GLY A 434 -9.37 11.50 6.55
C GLY A 434 -10.67 11.55 7.36
N GLN A 435 -11.26 12.74 7.55
CA GLN A 435 -12.56 12.88 8.21
C GLN A 435 -13.67 12.18 7.43
N ASN A 436 -13.77 12.43 6.12
CA ASN A 436 -14.78 11.81 5.25
C ASN A 436 -14.66 10.29 5.25
N THR A 437 -13.44 9.76 5.21
CA THR A 437 -13.18 8.32 5.26
C THR A 437 -13.68 7.71 6.57
N ILE A 438 -13.36 8.32 7.71
CA ILE A 438 -13.79 7.84 9.03
C ILE A 438 -15.32 7.90 9.18
N ILE A 439 -15.95 8.98 8.72
CA ILE A 439 -17.41 9.14 8.71
C ILE A 439 -18.07 8.06 7.85
N ASN A 440 -17.58 7.82 6.64
CA ASN A 440 -18.12 6.81 5.72
C ASN A 440 -17.99 5.39 6.29
N GLN A 441 -16.85 5.09 6.93
CA GLN A 441 -16.65 3.81 7.61
C GLN A 441 -17.64 3.62 8.76
N TYR A 442 -17.82 4.64 9.60
CA TYR A 442 -18.78 4.60 10.71
C TYR A 442 -20.22 4.38 10.21
N ASN A 443 -20.64 5.18 9.22
CA ASN A 443 -21.97 5.10 8.63
C ASN A 443 -22.26 3.73 8.02
N THR A 444 -21.28 3.15 7.33
CA THR A 444 -21.40 1.80 6.77
C THR A 444 -21.51 0.74 7.86
N ALA A 445 -20.70 0.84 8.92
CA ALA A 445 -20.66 -0.13 10.01
C ALA A 445 -21.92 -0.10 10.90
N LYS A 446 -22.52 1.08 11.09
CA LYS A 446 -23.68 1.26 12.00
C LYS A 446 -25.01 1.50 11.28
N GLY A 447 -25.01 1.60 9.95
CA GLY A 447 -26.22 1.92 9.17
C GLY A 447 -26.74 3.33 9.44
N THR A 448 -25.84 4.27 9.76
CA THR A 448 -26.17 5.66 10.09
C THR A 448 -25.85 6.61 8.93
N SER A 449 -26.13 7.89 9.10
CA SER A 449 -25.81 8.93 8.10
C SER A 449 -25.38 10.22 8.81
N ILE A 450 -24.36 10.13 9.66
CA ILE A 450 -23.73 11.31 10.25
C ILE A 450 -22.98 12.08 9.16
N ILE A 451 -22.93 13.41 9.27
CA ILE A 451 -22.31 14.29 8.26
C ILE A 451 -21.09 15.05 8.80
N SER A 452 -20.90 15.07 10.13
CA SER A 452 -19.78 15.72 10.79
C SER A 452 -19.04 14.74 11.68
N ILE A 453 -17.72 14.90 11.78
CA ILE A 453 -16.89 14.10 12.66
C ILE A 453 -17.18 14.36 14.15
N ASP A 454 -17.76 15.52 14.48
CA ASP A 454 -18.18 15.85 15.84
C ASP A 454 -19.42 15.07 16.30
N GLU A 455 -20.16 14.47 15.36
CA GLU A 455 -21.30 13.59 15.64
C GLU A 455 -20.87 12.16 15.96
N LEU A 456 -19.57 11.83 15.86
CA LEU A 456 -19.06 10.52 16.23
C LEU A 456 -19.20 10.29 17.73
N PRO A 457 -19.80 9.16 18.14
CA PRO A 457 -19.80 8.75 19.54
C PRO A 457 -18.36 8.61 20.06
N SER A 458 -18.09 9.08 21.28
CA SER A 458 -16.74 9.06 21.88
C SER A 458 -16.20 7.65 22.14
N ASP A 459 -17.06 6.64 22.16
CA ASP A 459 -16.72 5.22 22.22
C ASP A 459 -16.23 4.67 20.86
N TYR A 460 -16.50 5.35 19.75
CA TYR A 460 -15.93 5.02 18.44
C TYR A 460 -14.51 5.58 18.33
N MET A 461 -13.52 4.69 18.12
CA MET A 461 -12.07 4.99 18.19
C MET A 461 -11.55 5.51 19.54
N GLY A 462 -12.42 5.66 20.55
CA GLY A 462 -12.02 6.13 21.89
C GLY A 462 -11.56 7.60 21.93
N MET A 463 -11.87 8.38 20.89
CA MET A 463 -11.44 9.78 20.72
C MET A 463 -12.61 10.67 20.32
N THR A 464 -12.58 11.94 20.72
CA THR A 464 -13.52 12.94 20.19
C THR A 464 -13.18 13.32 18.76
N GLY A 465 -14.15 13.83 17.99
CA GLY A 465 -13.89 14.34 16.63
C GLY A 465 -12.73 15.34 16.56
N GLU A 466 -12.68 16.29 17.50
CA GLU A 466 -11.54 17.24 17.62
C GLU A 466 -10.20 16.54 17.84
N SER A 467 -10.16 15.48 18.65
CA SER A 467 -8.93 14.72 18.92
C SER A 467 -8.47 13.93 17.69
N ILE A 468 -9.42 13.38 16.92
CA ILE A 468 -9.14 12.70 15.65
C ILE A 468 -8.54 13.69 14.65
N ILE A 469 -9.14 14.88 14.48
CA ILE A 469 -8.60 15.91 13.58
C ILE A 469 -7.17 16.29 13.98
N LYS A 470 -6.90 16.49 15.28
CA LYS A 470 -5.55 16.79 15.78
C LYS A 470 -4.57 15.65 15.47
N LEU A 471 -4.98 14.40 15.64
CA LEU A 471 -4.16 13.24 15.34
C LEU A 471 -3.81 13.17 13.84
N LEU A 472 -4.81 13.31 12.96
CA LEU A 472 -4.61 13.36 11.51
C LEU A 472 -3.64 14.49 11.13
N ARG A 473 -3.78 15.68 11.75
CA ARG A 473 -2.87 16.81 11.52
C ARG A 473 -1.44 16.49 11.97
N VAL A 474 -1.25 15.86 13.12
CA VAL A 474 0.08 15.44 13.60
C VAL A 474 0.73 14.47 12.63
N TYR A 475 -0.02 13.46 12.15
CA TYR A 475 0.49 12.52 11.16
C TYR A 475 0.86 13.21 9.85
N ALA A 476 0.00 14.10 9.33
CA ALA A 476 0.25 14.83 8.10
C ALA A 476 1.49 15.75 8.20
N VAL A 477 1.57 16.58 9.24
CA VAL A 477 2.68 17.51 9.45
C VAL A 477 4.00 16.76 9.64
N SER A 478 4.02 15.72 10.48
CA SER A 478 5.24 14.95 10.74
C SER A 478 5.72 14.16 9.53
N GLY A 479 4.80 13.54 8.77
CA GLY A 479 5.12 12.84 7.54
C GLY A 479 5.74 13.77 6.51
N LEU A 480 5.10 14.92 6.27
CA LEU A 480 5.55 15.87 5.26
C LEU A 480 6.89 16.54 5.64
N SER A 481 7.07 16.90 6.91
CA SER A 481 8.36 17.41 7.39
C SER A 481 9.47 16.38 7.19
N SER A 482 9.22 15.13 7.58
CA SER A 482 10.19 14.04 7.41
C SER A 482 10.52 13.81 5.93
N TYR A 483 9.51 13.84 5.06
CA TYR A 483 9.70 13.71 3.62
C TYR A 483 10.59 14.83 3.05
N ASN A 484 10.31 16.10 3.39
CA ASN A 484 11.09 17.23 2.89
C ASN A 484 12.55 17.16 3.35
N ASP A 485 12.79 16.81 4.62
CA ASP A 485 14.15 16.66 5.15
C ASP A 485 14.91 15.54 4.42
N LEU A 486 14.27 14.38 4.24
CA LEU A 486 14.85 13.25 3.51
C LEU A 486 15.07 13.57 2.03
N TYR A 487 14.12 14.23 1.37
CA TYR A 487 14.22 14.60 -0.05
C TYR A 487 15.39 15.56 -0.27
N ASN A 488 15.60 16.53 0.60
CA ASN A 488 16.77 17.42 0.54
C ASN A 488 18.10 16.68 0.73
N GLU A 489 18.12 15.62 1.55
CA GLU A 489 19.32 14.79 1.73
C GLU A 489 19.62 13.94 0.48
N TYR A 490 18.58 13.34 -0.11
CA TYR A 490 18.74 12.35 -1.17
C TYR A 490 18.71 12.92 -2.59
N SER A 491 18.16 14.12 -2.80
CA SER A 491 18.13 14.79 -4.12
C SER A 491 19.53 15.05 -4.69
N ASN A 492 20.54 15.23 -3.82
CA ASN A 492 21.93 15.40 -4.23
C ASN A 492 22.65 14.07 -4.52
N LYS A 493 22.08 12.93 -4.12
CA LYS A 493 22.71 11.60 -4.20
C LYS A 493 22.10 10.72 -5.28
N TYR A 494 20.81 10.89 -5.56
CA TYR A 494 20.03 10.04 -6.45
C TYR A 494 19.31 10.84 -7.52
N SER A 495 18.77 10.15 -8.53
CA SER A 495 17.88 10.76 -9.51
C SER A 495 16.64 11.34 -8.81
N MET A 496 15.99 12.35 -9.41
CA MET A 496 14.78 12.98 -8.86
C MET A 496 13.73 11.94 -8.44
N MET A 497 13.45 10.96 -9.31
CA MET A 497 12.48 9.91 -9.04
C MET A 497 12.90 8.96 -7.93
N ASP A 498 14.17 8.54 -7.89
CA ASP A 498 14.67 7.67 -6.81
C ASP A 498 14.69 8.41 -5.46
N ALA A 499 15.09 9.69 -5.45
CA ALA A 499 15.06 10.52 -4.24
C ALA A 499 13.62 10.68 -3.71
N MET A 500 12.65 10.94 -4.60
CA MET A 500 11.23 11.03 -4.23
C MET A 500 10.73 9.71 -3.61
N LEU A 501 10.97 8.57 -4.25
CA LEU A 501 10.49 7.27 -3.78
C LEU A 501 11.18 6.83 -2.48
N VAL A 502 12.49 7.08 -2.32
CA VAL A 502 13.25 6.80 -1.08
C VAL A 502 12.72 7.63 0.08
N SER A 503 12.60 8.94 -0.11
CA SER A 503 12.12 9.84 0.94
C SER A 503 10.69 9.52 1.35
N MET A 504 9.83 9.22 0.38
CA MET A 504 8.47 8.76 0.62
C MET A 504 8.44 7.47 1.44
N SER A 505 9.18 6.44 1.00
CA SER A 505 9.19 5.13 1.66
C SER A 505 9.72 5.21 3.10
N LEU A 506 10.68 6.09 3.38
CA LEU A 506 11.24 6.28 4.72
C LEU A 506 10.33 7.14 5.60
N ALA A 507 9.76 8.22 5.08
CA ALA A 507 8.87 9.11 5.84
C ALA A 507 7.57 8.41 6.29
N CYS A 508 7.07 7.47 5.46
CA CYS A 508 5.87 6.69 5.74
C CYS A 508 6.12 5.44 6.59
N LYS A 509 7.37 5.13 6.96
CA LYS A 509 7.69 3.93 7.75
C LYS A 509 7.12 4.04 9.16
N THR A 510 6.22 3.13 9.52
CA THR A 510 5.59 3.06 10.84
C THR A 510 6.32 2.08 11.77
N VAL A 511 5.95 2.12 13.05
CA VAL A 511 6.45 1.14 14.04
C VAL A 511 6.07 -0.29 13.63
N THR A 512 4.84 -0.50 13.14
CA THR A 512 4.38 -1.82 12.67
C THR A 512 5.15 -2.29 11.44
N GLY A 513 5.42 -1.39 10.49
CA GLY A 513 6.29 -1.66 9.33
C GLY A 513 7.77 -1.89 9.67
N SER A 514 8.17 -1.71 10.93
CA SER A 514 9.52 -2.00 11.43
C SER A 514 9.62 -3.36 12.12
N LEU A 515 8.49 -4.01 12.39
CA LEU A 515 8.45 -5.34 12.99
C LEU A 515 8.70 -6.41 11.91
N PRO A 516 9.39 -7.51 12.24
CA PRO A 516 9.50 -8.64 11.34
C PRO A 516 8.13 -9.22 10.97
N LEU A 517 7.99 -9.75 9.75
CA LEU A 517 6.71 -10.27 9.24
C LEU A 517 6.10 -11.32 10.16
N ASP A 518 6.90 -12.32 10.55
CA ASP A 518 6.41 -13.42 11.38
C ASP A 518 5.87 -12.92 12.74
N LEU A 519 6.50 -11.88 13.31
CA LEU A 519 6.04 -11.25 14.56
C LEU A 519 4.77 -10.43 14.31
N MET A 520 4.71 -9.65 13.24
CA MET A 520 3.53 -8.87 12.88
C MET A 520 2.32 -9.78 12.64
N ASP A 521 2.47 -10.84 11.84
CA ASP A 521 1.42 -11.83 11.58
C ASP A 521 0.92 -12.47 12.88
N THR A 522 1.85 -12.83 13.78
CA THR A 522 1.50 -13.42 15.08
C THR A 522 0.75 -12.44 15.98
N LEU A 523 1.18 -11.17 16.02
CA LEU A 523 0.50 -10.13 16.80
C LEU A 523 -0.86 -9.78 16.20
N THR A 524 -1.00 -9.77 14.87
CA THR A 524 -2.29 -9.60 14.19
C THR A 524 -3.23 -10.77 14.45
N GLU A 525 -2.71 -12.01 14.42
CA GLU A 525 -3.48 -13.22 14.78
C GLU A 525 -4.00 -13.12 16.21
N LEU A 526 -3.14 -12.74 17.17
CA LEU A 526 -3.52 -12.51 18.57
C LEU A 526 -4.55 -11.38 18.73
N GLY A 527 -4.35 -10.27 18.01
CA GLY A 527 -5.25 -9.12 18.00
C GLY A 527 -6.64 -9.41 17.43
N ASN A 528 -6.76 -10.45 16.58
CA ASN A 528 -8.04 -10.84 15.98
C ASN A 528 -8.68 -12.06 16.67
N MET A 529 -7.91 -12.88 17.38
CA MET A 529 -8.39 -14.13 17.98
C MET A 529 -9.55 -13.92 18.97
N ASN A 530 -10.60 -14.74 18.89
CA ASN A 530 -11.62 -14.83 19.94
C ASN A 530 -11.08 -15.69 21.09
N THR A 531 -10.35 -15.06 22.02
CA THR A 531 -9.66 -15.78 23.10
C THR A 531 -10.62 -16.49 24.04
N TYR A 532 -11.80 -15.93 24.33
CA TYR A 532 -12.81 -16.60 25.16
C TYR A 532 -13.41 -17.82 24.45
N GLY A 533 -13.80 -17.67 23.18
CA GLY A 533 -14.30 -18.78 22.37
C GLY A 533 -13.27 -19.89 22.22
N PHE A 534 -11.99 -19.55 22.03
CA PHE A 534 -10.89 -20.50 22.01
C PHE A 534 -10.71 -21.20 23.36
N MET A 535 -10.56 -20.46 24.46
CA MET A 535 -10.29 -21.05 25.78
C MET A 535 -11.46 -21.87 26.30
N VAL A 536 -12.70 -21.43 26.08
CA VAL A 536 -13.89 -22.16 26.51
C VAL A 536 -14.20 -23.30 25.54
N GLY A 537 -14.32 -23.03 24.25
CA GLY A 537 -14.67 -24.05 23.25
C GLY A 537 -13.55 -25.07 23.03
N VAL A 538 -12.40 -24.62 22.53
CA VAL A 538 -11.33 -25.54 22.11
C VAL A 538 -10.65 -26.17 23.33
N VAL A 539 -10.24 -25.38 24.32
CA VAL A 539 -9.45 -25.90 25.47
C VAL A 539 -10.34 -26.54 26.53
N ALA A 540 -11.38 -25.85 27.00
CA ALA A 540 -12.21 -26.38 28.08
C ALA A 540 -13.12 -27.51 27.59
N PHE A 541 -14.01 -27.27 26.61
CA PHE A 541 -14.93 -28.30 26.11
C PHE A 541 -14.26 -29.43 25.33
N GLY A 542 -13.20 -29.10 24.58
CA GLY A 542 -12.44 -30.05 23.78
C GLY A 542 -11.41 -30.88 24.53
N MET A 543 -11.05 -30.54 25.78
CA MET A 543 -10.10 -31.34 26.55
C MET A 543 -10.44 -31.43 28.04
N ALA A 544 -10.47 -30.30 28.75
CA ALA A 544 -10.57 -30.32 30.21
C ALA A 544 -11.89 -30.96 30.69
N CYS A 545 -12.99 -30.68 29.99
CA CYS A 545 -14.32 -31.20 30.29
C CYS A 545 -14.53 -32.64 29.81
N LEU A 546 -13.61 -33.19 29.01
CA LEU A 546 -13.65 -34.59 28.58
C LEU A 546 -13.01 -35.52 29.61
N LEU A 547 -12.05 -35.02 30.41
CA LEU A 547 -11.27 -35.85 31.33
C LEU A 547 -12.13 -36.58 32.37
N MET A 548 -13.04 -35.85 33.04
CA MET A 548 -13.91 -36.42 34.09
C MET A 548 -14.92 -37.42 33.52
N PRO A 549 -15.69 -37.09 32.45
CA PRO A 549 -16.57 -38.05 31.78
C PRO A 549 -15.83 -39.25 31.17
N LEU A 550 -14.62 -39.08 30.66
CA LEU A 550 -13.80 -40.18 30.12
C LEU A 550 -13.54 -41.25 31.19
N VAL A 551 -13.10 -40.85 32.38
CA VAL A 551 -12.87 -41.81 33.47
C VAL A 551 -14.17 -42.48 33.89
N TYR A 552 -15.26 -41.70 33.99
CA TYR A 552 -16.58 -42.22 34.31
C TYR A 552 -17.05 -43.27 33.31
N THR A 553 -16.92 -43.00 32.01
CA THR A 553 -17.40 -43.89 30.95
C THR A 553 -16.63 -45.21 30.90
N ILE A 554 -15.32 -45.18 31.18
CA ILE A 554 -14.48 -46.38 31.30
C ILE A 554 -14.99 -47.28 32.44
N ILE A 555 -15.23 -46.70 33.62
CA ILE A 555 -15.69 -47.45 34.81
C ILE A 555 -17.11 -47.95 34.59
N LEU A 556 -18.00 -47.08 34.13
CA LEU A 556 -19.41 -47.41 33.93
C LEU A 556 -19.56 -48.52 32.90
N SER A 557 -18.96 -48.37 31.73
CA SER A 557 -19.07 -49.34 30.64
C SER A 557 -18.56 -50.73 31.04
N ASN A 558 -17.47 -50.79 31.82
CA ASN A 558 -17.00 -52.05 32.41
C ASN A 558 -18.02 -52.64 33.40
N GLY A 559 -18.54 -51.82 34.31
CA GLY A 559 -19.52 -52.23 35.32
C GLY A 559 -20.86 -52.70 34.76
N LEU A 560 -21.24 -52.21 33.57
CA LEU A 560 -22.49 -52.58 32.93
C LEU A 560 -22.48 -54.01 32.35
N VAL A 561 -21.33 -54.51 31.87
CA VAL A 561 -21.22 -55.80 31.17
C VAL A 561 -20.09 -56.69 31.72
N ALA A 562 -18.82 -56.34 31.48
CA ALA A 562 -17.68 -57.22 31.80
C ALA A 562 -17.58 -57.59 33.29
N GLU A 563 -17.83 -56.65 34.20
CA GLU A 563 -17.82 -56.90 35.65
C GLU A 563 -18.91 -57.90 36.07
N LYS A 564 -20.10 -57.80 35.46
CA LYS A 564 -21.21 -58.71 35.76
C LYS A 564 -20.98 -60.12 35.23
N VAL A 565 -20.24 -60.24 34.13
CA VAL A 565 -19.79 -61.54 33.60
C VAL A 565 -18.72 -62.12 34.53
N GLU A 566 -17.71 -61.33 34.92
CA GLU A 566 -16.60 -61.81 35.74
C GLU A 566 -17.04 -62.22 37.16
N THR A 567 -18.00 -61.50 37.75
CA THR A 567 -18.54 -61.79 39.09
C THR A 567 -19.60 -62.90 39.09
N GLY A 568 -20.03 -63.39 37.92
CA GLY A 568 -21.13 -64.35 37.78
C GLY A 568 -22.52 -63.77 38.06
N SER A 569 -22.62 -62.48 38.44
CA SER A 569 -23.90 -61.84 38.80
C SER A 569 -24.88 -61.75 37.62
N LEU A 570 -24.38 -61.80 36.39
CA LEU A 570 -25.21 -61.86 35.18
C LEU A 570 -26.08 -63.12 35.11
N ALA A 571 -25.64 -64.25 35.69
CA ALA A 571 -26.41 -65.51 35.69
C ALA A 571 -27.77 -65.33 36.37
N PHE A 572 -27.83 -64.57 37.47
CA PHE A 572 -29.08 -64.27 38.17
C PHE A 572 -30.06 -63.44 37.33
N THR A 573 -29.54 -62.55 36.48
CA THR A 573 -30.37 -61.73 35.59
C THR A 573 -30.93 -62.60 34.46
N LEU A 574 -30.11 -63.48 33.87
CA LEU A 574 -30.53 -64.39 32.80
C LEU A 574 -31.41 -65.56 33.27
N ALA A 575 -31.50 -65.81 34.58
CA ALA A 575 -32.45 -66.79 35.16
C ALA A 575 -33.91 -66.30 35.12
N THR A 576 -34.13 -65.00 34.89
CA THR A 576 -35.45 -64.42 34.61
C THR A 576 -35.76 -64.50 33.10
N PRO A 577 -37.01 -64.33 32.62
CA PRO A 577 -37.35 -64.41 31.19
C PRO A 577 -36.87 -63.18 30.38
N THR A 578 -35.59 -62.79 30.55
CA THR A 578 -34.93 -61.71 29.82
C THR A 578 -33.89 -62.29 28.85
N THR A 579 -33.89 -61.83 27.60
CA THR A 579 -32.93 -62.31 26.60
C THR A 579 -31.59 -61.58 26.74
N ARG A 580 -30.49 -62.22 26.31
CA ARG A 580 -29.14 -61.60 26.28
C ARG A 580 -29.13 -60.30 25.48
N ASN A 581 -29.81 -60.28 24.33
CA ASN A 581 -29.93 -59.10 23.49
C ASN A 581 -30.67 -57.96 24.20
N THR A 582 -31.79 -58.27 24.87
CA THR A 582 -32.54 -57.28 25.67
C THR A 582 -31.65 -56.70 26.76
N PHE A 583 -30.93 -57.54 27.51
CA PHE A 583 -30.03 -57.09 28.57
C PHE A 583 -28.96 -56.12 28.07
N VAL A 584 -28.17 -56.51 27.06
CA VAL A 584 -27.07 -55.68 26.55
C VAL A 584 -27.58 -54.41 25.89
N PHE A 585 -28.69 -54.48 25.14
CA PHE A 585 -29.31 -53.30 24.57
C PHE A 585 -29.74 -52.30 25.65
N THR A 586 -30.38 -52.76 26.73
CA THR A 586 -30.73 -51.90 27.85
C THR A 586 -29.50 -51.28 28.52
N GLN A 587 -28.39 -52.03 28.66
CA GLN A 587 -27.14 -51.47 29.19
C GLN A 587 -26.56 -50.39 28.26
N ALA A 588 -26.58 -50.60 26.94
CA ALA A 588 -26.12 -49.62 25.96
C ALA A 588 -26.96 -48.33 26.00
N VAL A 589 -28.29 -48.47 26.07
CA VAL A 589 -29.21 -47.32 26.20
C VAL A 589 -28.95 -46.58 27.52
N TYR A 590 -28.75 -47.29 28.63
CA TYR A 590 -28.42 -46.66 29.91
C TYR A 590 -27.12 -45.86 29.84
N LEU A 591 -26.06 -46.42 29.23
CA LEU A 591 -24.79 -45.71 29.02
C LEU A 591 -25.00 -44.42 28.21
N ALA A 592 -25.67 -44.51 27.07
CA ALA A 592 -25.91 -43.36 26.20
C ALA A 592 -26.74 -42.26 26.89
N VAL A 593 -27.84 -42.64 27.57
CA VAL A 593 -28.69 -41.69 28.31
C VAL A 593 -27.92 -41.04 29.45
N SER A 594 -27.05 -41.79 30.14
CA SER A 594 -26.22 -41.27 31.21
C SER A 594 -25.25 -40.20 30.72
N GLU A 595 -24.58 -40.42 29.58
CA GLU A 595 -23.65 -39.44 28.99
C GLU A 595 -24.41 -38.20 28.47
N ILE A 596 -25.57 -38.39 27.83
CA ILE A 596 -26.41 -37.27 27.38
C ILE A 596 -26.88 -36.43 28.58
N ALA A 597 -27.30 -37.07 29.67
CA ALA A 597 -27.72 -36.37 30.87
C ALA A 597 -26.56 -35.59 31.52
N SER A 598 -25.35 -36.17 31.57
CA SER A 598 -24.13 -35.45 31.98
C SER A 598 -23.83 -34.26 31.07
N GLY A 599 -24.03 -34.41 29.77
CA GLY A 599 -23.91 -33.35 28.78
C GLY A 599 -24.85 -32.18 28.98
N ILE A 600 -26.11 -32.46 29.32
CA ILE A 600 -27.10 -31.42 29.65
C ILE A 600 -26.66 -30.65 30.90
N ILE A 601 -26.14 -31.33 31.92
CA ILE A 601 -25.62 -30.67 33.13
C ILE A 601 -24.41 -29.79 32.80
N LEU A 602 -23.49 -30.26 31.95
CA LEU A 602 -22.36 -29.46 31.47
C LEU A 602 -22.84 -28.20 30.72
N PHE A 603 -23.82 -28.35 29.83
CA PHE A 603 -24.41 -27.23 29.09
C PHE A 603 -25.05 -26.19 30.03
N LEU A 604 -25.85 -26.63 31.00
CA LEU A 604 -26.45 -25.76 32.01
C LEU A 604 -25.37 -25.06 32.86
N GLY A 605 -24.33 -25.80 33.26
CA GLY A 605 -23.17 -25.26 33.97
C GLY A 605 -22.45 -24.18 33.16
N ALA A 606 -22.33 -24.36 31.84
CA ALA A 606 -21.71 -23.38 30.95
C ALA A 606 -22.57 -22.12 30.78
N ILE A 607 -23.90 -22.25 30.70
CA ILE A 607 -24.80 -21.08 30.70
C ILE A 607 -24.63 -20.30 32.00
N ILE A 608 -24.66 -20.99 33.15
CA ILE A 608 -24.47 -20.34 34.46
C ILE A 608 -23.10 -19.68 34.52
N SER A 609 -22.05 -20.35 34.04
CA SER A 609 -20.69 -19.80 34.03
C SER A 609 -20.59 -18.50 33.23
N ARG A 610 -21.29 -18.41 32.10
CA ARG A 610 -21.33 -17.22 31.26
C ARG A 610 -21.97 -16.06 32.00
N GLU A 611 -23.13 -16.29 32.61
CA GLU A 611 -23.84 -15.24 33.37
C GLU A 611 -23.05 -14.78 34.60
N VAL A 612 -22.40 -15.71 35.30
CA VAL A 612 -21.50 -15.38 36.42
C VAL A 612 -20.28 -14.59 35.94
N GLY A 613 -19.67 -14.99 34.81
CA GLY A 613 -18.55 -14.28 34.20
C GLY A 613 -18.91 -12.84 33.81
N ILE A 614 -20.10 -12.64 33.24
CA ILE A 614 -20.64 -11.29 32.94
C ILE A 614 -20.83 -10.48 34.23
N ALA A 615 -21.41 -11.09 35.28
CA ALA A 615 -21.66 -10.41 36.55
C ALA A 615 -20.38 -9.97 37.29
N ILE A 616 -19.26 -10.67 37.07
CA ILE A 616 -17.94 -10.36 37.68
C ILE A 616 -17.18 -9.28 36.89
N GLY A 617 -17.67 -8.89 35.70
CA GLY A 617 -17.08 -7.80 34.90
C GLY A 617 -16.69 -8.21 33.48
N GLY A 618 -16.88 -9.47 33.08
CA GLY A 618 -16.63 -9.95 31.72
C GLY A 618 -17.76 -9.58 30.76
N THR A 619 -18.09 -8.30 30.60
CA THR A 619 -19.19 -7.85 29.71
C THR A 619 -19.03 -8.36 28.28
N ASP A 620 -17.79 -8.58 27.83
CA ASP A 620 -17.45 -9.05 26.49
C ASP A 620 -17.88 -10.50 26.19
N PHE A 621 -18.26 -11.29 27.20
CA PHE A 621 -18.88 -12.61 26.99
C PHE A 621 -20.21 -12.51 26.24
N LEU A 622 -20.82 -11.31 26.18
CA LEU A 622 -22.01 -11.06 25.37
C LEU A 622 -21.77 -11.32 23.89
N GLU A 623 -20.63 -10.87 23.36
CA GLU A 623 -20.30 -10.95 21.94
C GLU A 623 -19.37 -12.12 21.63
N SER A 624 -18.42 -12.41 22.52
CA SER A 624 -17.37 -13.42 22.28
C SER A 624 -17.78 -14.86 22.59
N LEU A 625 -18.82 -15.07 23.40
CA LEU A 625 -19.30 -16.39 23.79
C LEU A 625 -20.82 -16.45 23.67
N LEU A 626 -21.30 -16.51 22.43
CA LEU A 626 -22.72 -16.57 22.13
C LEU A 626 -23.35 -17.87 22.66
N LEU A 627 -24.62 -17.79 23.06
CA LEU A 627 -25.36 -18.95 23.56
C LEU A 627 -25.43 -20.09 22.52
N SER A 628 -25.48 -19.73 21.24
CA SER A 628 -25.41 -20.67 20.12
C SER A 628 -24.10 -21.45 20.10
N ASP A 629 -22.99 -20.82 20.46
CA ASP A 629 -21.67 -21.45 20.40
C ASP A 629 -21.44 -22.35 21.61
N ILE A 630 -21.91 -21.95 22.79
CA ILE A 630 -21.95 -22.83 23.98
C ILE A 630 -22.73 -24.10 23.68
N LEU A 631 -23.88 -24.01 22.99
CA LEU A 631 -24.66 -25.19 22.60
C LEU A 631 -23.86 -26.09 21.65
N LYS A 632 -23.21 -25.52 20.63
CA LYS A 632 -22.36 -26.30 19.72
C LYS A 632 -21.22 -26.97 20.48
N PHE A 633 -20.52 -26.25 21.36
CA PHE A 633 -19.40 -26.79 22.14
C PHE A 633 -19.83 -27.94 23.05
N ALA A 634 -20.94 -27.77 23.78
CA ALA A 634 -21.51 -28.81 24.62
C ALA A 634 -21.94 -30.03 23.80
N LEU A 635 -22.62 -29.82 22.67
CA LEU A 635 -23.02 -30.89 21.77
C LEU A 635 -21.80 -31.67 21.25
N GLY A 636 -20.75 -30.97 20.83
CA GLY A 636 -19.53 -31.59 20.33
C GLY A 636 -18.81 -32.42 21.37
N SER A 637 -18.62 -31.87 22.57
CA SER A 637 -18.01 -32.56 23.71
C SER A 637 -18.78 -33.83 24.10
N VAL A 638 -20.12 -33.76 24.11
CA VAL A 638 -20.97 -34.92 24.38
C VAL A 638 -20.86 -35.99 23.29
N MET A 639 -20.79 -35.60 22.01
CA MET A 639 -20.64 -36.54 20.91
C MET A 639 -19.29 -37.29 20.97
N VAL A 640 -18.21 -36.63 21.39
CA VAL A 640 -16.93 -37.29 21.63
C VAL A 640 -17.07 -38.34 22.73
N ILE A 641 -17.64 -37.96 23.89
CA ILE A 641 -17.81 -38.90 25.00
C ILE A 641 -18.71 -40.08 24.62
N ILE A 642 -19.75 -39.85 23.81
CA ILE A 642 -20.62 -40.92 23.29
C ILE A 642 -19.87 -41.86 22.33
N ALA A 643 -18.93 -41.36 21.54
CA ALA A 643 -18.06 -42.20 20.70
C ALA A 643 -17.07 -43.02 21.55
N MET A 644 -16.43 -42.38 22.52
CA MET A 644 -15.51 -43.05 23.47
C MET A 644 -16.22 -44.12 24.30
N SER A 645 -17.44 -43.83 24.77
CA SER A 645 -18.25 -44.77 25.55
C SER A 645 -18.64 -46.01 24.74
N GLY A 646 -18.94 -45.84 23.44
CA GLY A 646 -19.18 -46.94 22.50
C GLY A 646 -17.96 -47.86 22.33
N ILE A 647 -16.75 -47.31 22.25
CA ILE A 647 -15.49 -48.08 22.20
C ILE A 647 -15.27 -48.86 23.51
N CYS A 648 -15.47 -48.22 24.66
CA CYS A 648 -15.41 -48.88 25.97
C CYS A 648 -16.45 -50.01 26.06
N PHE A 649 -17.66 -49.78 25.55
CA PHE A 649 -18.76 -50.75 25.59
C PHE A 649 -18.50 -51.96 24.70
N LEU A 650 -17.96 -51.75 23.50
CA LEU A 650 -17.49 -52.81 22.63
C LEU A 650 -16.45 -53.69 23.32
N SER A 651 -15.43 -53.09 23.94
CA SER A 651 -14.39 -53.81 24.69
C SER A 651 -15.00 -54.61 25.86
N SER A 652 -15.90 -53.98 26.62
CA SER A 652 -16.63 -54.62 27.73
C SER A 652 -17.47 -55.82 27.26
N CYS A 653 -18.05 -55.75 26.06
CA CYS A 653 -18.78 -56.86 25.45
C CYS A 653 -17.85 -57.99 24.99
N ILE A 654 -16.67 -57.67 24.45
CA ILE A 654 -15.73 -58.67 23.90
C ILE A 654 -15.04 -59.48 25.01
N PHE A 655 -14.55 -58.83 26.06
CA PHE A 655 -13.72 -59.50 27.08
C PHE A 655 -14.54 -60.05 28.25
N ASN A 656 -14.07 -61.15 28.86
CA ASN A 656 -14.70 -61.76 30.04
C ASN A 656 -14.08 -61.30 31.37
N LYS A 657 -12.94 -60.63 31.31
CA LYS A 657 -12.19 -60.15 32.47
C LYS A 657 -12.10 -58.63 32.42
N THR A 658 -12.45 -58.00 33.53
CA THR A 658 -12.41 -56.55 33.75
C THR A 658 -11.06 -55.94 33.36
N ARG A 659 -9.96 -56.62 33.71
CA ARG A 659 -8.59 -56.15 33.39
C ARG A 659 -8.36 -55.93 31.89
N TYR A 660 -8.93 -56.79 31.04
CA TYR A 660 -8.75 -56.69 29.59
C TYR A 660 -9.75 -55.72 28.97
N ALA A 661 -10.98 -55.68 29.48
CA ALA A 661 -12.01 -54.74 29.04
C ALA A 661 -11.55 -53.28 29.26
N ILE A 662 -11.10 -52.96 30.49
CA ILE A 662 -10.57 -51.64 30.84
C ILE A 662 -9.25 -51.37 30.11
N GLY A 663 -8.34 -52.35 30.07
CA GLY A 663 -7.03 -52.18 29.46
C GLY A 663 -7.09 -51.79 27.98
N ILE A 664 -7.97 -52.42 27.20
CA ILE A 664 -8.10 -52.14 25.76
C ILE A 664 -9.03 -50.97 25.50
N GLY A 665 -10.26 -51.00 26.05
CA GLY A 665 -11.26 -49.95 25.79
C GLY A 665 -10.87 -48.61 26.39
N GLY A 666 -10.47 -48.61 27.67
CA GLY A 666 -9.98 -47.41 28.34
C GLY A 666 -8.62 -46.97 27.83
N GLY A 667 -7.70 -47.91 27.56
CA GLY A 667 -6.37 -47.61 27.03
C GLY A 667 -6.41 -46.89 25.67
N ILE A 668 -7.27 -47.33 24.75
CA ILE A 668 -7.45 -46.68 23.44
C ILE A 668 -7.99 -45.24 23.61
N ASN A 669 -9.00 -45.05 24.46
CA ASN A 669 -9.56 -43.71 24.67
C ASN A 669 -8.58 -42.76 25.39
N ILE A 670 -7.79 -43.26 26.34
CA ILE A 670 -6.71 -42.47 26.97
C ILE A 670 -5.64 -42.11 25.94
N PHE A 671 -5.27 -43.02 25.04
CA PHE A 671 -4.35 -42.73 23.95
C PHE A 671 -4.88 -41.64 23.02
N PHE A 672 -6.16 -41.70 22.63
CA PHE A 672 -6.83 -40.66 21.86
C PHE A 672 -6.80 -39.31 22.58
N PHE A 673 -7.09 -39.28 23.88
CA PHE A 673 -7.06 -38.06 24.67
C PHE A 673 -5.65 -37.44 24.76
N ILE A 674 -4.61 -38.26 24.97
CA ILE A 674 -3.21 -37.77 24.98
C ILE A 674 -2.81 -37.21 23.61
N CYS A 675 -3.20 -37.88 22.52
CA CYS A 675 -2.96 -37.38 21.17
C CYS A 675 -3.68 -36.05 20.91
N SER A 676 -4.89 -35.87 21.47
CA SER A 676 -5.64 -34.60 21.41
C SER A 676 -4.87 -33.46 22.08
N ILE A 677 -4.35 -33.68 23.29
CA ILE A 677 -3.55 -32.68 24.02
C ILE A 677 -2.30 -32.28 23.24
N LEU A 678 -1.57 -33.25 22.67
CA LEU A 678 -0.39 -32.95 21.86
C LEU A 678 -0.77 -32.25 20.56
N GLY A 679 -1.84 -32.70 19.90
CA GLY A 679 -2.34 -32.16 18.65
C GLY A 679 -2.82 -30.70 18.75
N LEU A 680 -3.28 -30.26 19.93
CA LEU A 680 -3.67 -28.86 20.16
C LEU A 680 -2.53 -27.88 19.84
N PHE A 681 -1.31 -28.18 20.29
CA PHE A 681 -0.14 -27.32 20.07
C PHE A 681 0.30 -27.27 18.60
N GLY A 682 -0.12 -28.22 17.77
CA GLY A 682 0.08 -28.17 16.31
C GLY A 682 -1.11 -27.60 15.55
N SER A 683 -2.25 -27.40 16.21
CA SER A 683 -3.47 -26.96 15.56
C SER A 683 -3.41 -25.47 15.19
N LYS A 684 -4.13 -25.10 14.12
CA LYS A 684 -4.32 -23.69 13.72
C LYS A 684 -5.08 -22.86 14.76
N ALA A 685 -5.66 -23.49 15.79
CA ALA A 685 -6.30 -22.79 16.89
C ALA A 685 -5.27 -22.14 17.83
N MET A 686 -4.05 -22.67 17.84
CA MET A 686 -2.98 -22.15 18.65
C MET A 686 -2.27 -20.98 17.93
N PRO A 687 -2.03 -19.84 18.60
CA PRO A 687 -1.33 -18.71 18.00
C PRO A 687 0.05 -19.12 17.48
N GLY A 688 0.48 -18.55 16.35
CA GLY A 688 1.77 -18.83 15.74
C GLY A 688 2.96 -18.72 16.71
N ALA A 689 2.89 -17.82 17.70
CA ALA A 689 3.91 -17.64 18.75
C ALA A 689 4.27 -18.92 19.51
N ILE A 690 3.30 -19.82 19.72
CA ILE A 690 3.41 -21.00 20.58
C ILE A 690 2.99 -22.29 19.86
N ARG A 691 2.70 -22.20 18.56
CA ARG A 691 2.34 -23.34 17.70
C ARG A 691 3.59 -24.10 17.27
N ILE A 692 3.50 -25.42 17.29
CA ILE A 692 4.55 -26.34 16.85
C ILE A 692 3.94 -27.23 15.76
N ASP A 693 4.12 -26.85 14.49
CA ASP A 693 3.46 -27.49 13.35
C ASP A 693 3.69 -29.02 13.28
N SER A 694 4.84 -29.51 13.75
CA SER A 694 5.13 -30.95 13.80
C SER A 694 4.20 -31.74 14.74
N MET A 695 3.55 -31.08 15.69
CA MET A 695 2.60 -31.73 16.61
C MET A 695 1.23 -31.99 15.99
N ASP A 696 0.92 -31.41 14.81
CA ASP A 696 -0.37 -31.61 14.13
C ASP A 696 -0.58 -33.08 13.71
N ILE A 697 0.51 -33.85 13.58
CA ILE A 697 0.46 -35.29 13.30
C ILE A 697 -0.42 -36.07 14.30
N PHE A 698 -0.48 -35.62 15.57
CA PHE A 698 -1.28 -36.27 16.60
C PHE A 698 -2.80 -36.11 16.40
N ASN A 699 -3.24 -35.06 15.68
CA ASN A 699 -4.67 -34.86 15.37
C ASN A 699 -5.22 -35.96 14.45
N TYR A 700 -4.37 -36.65 13.68
CA TYR A 700 -4.77 -37.78 12.83
C TYR A 700 -4.88 -39.11 13.57
N PHE A 701 -4.34 -39.21 14.81
CA PHE A 701 -4.36 -40.43 15.62
C PHE A 701 -5.50 -40.47 16.65
N THR A 702 -6.33 -39.44 16.72
CA THR A 702 -7.39 -39.32 17.71
C THR A 702 -8.74 -39.05 17.06
N ILE A 703 -9.80 -39.62 17.64
CA ILE A 703 -11.18 -39.29 17.25
C ILE A 703 -11.62 -37.93 17.80
N ASP A 704 -10.90 -37.40 18.80
CA ASP A 704 -11.22 -36.14 19.46
C ASP A 704 -11.06 -34.94 18.51
N SER A 705 -10.20 -35.04 17.48
CA SER A 705 -10.03 -34.02 16.43
C SER A 705 -11.26 -33.84 15.53
N LEU A 706 -12.24 -34.75 15.61
CA LEU A 706 -13.56 -34.56 15.00
C LEU A 706 -14.40 -33.52 15.75
N TYR A 707 -14.09 -33.25 17.03
CA TYR A 707 -14.59 -32.06 17.69
C TYR A 707 -13.79 -30.84 17.23
N ASP A 708 -14.38 -30.06 16.33
CA ASP A 708 -13.77 -28.84 15.81
C ASP A 708 -14.41 -27.60 16.42
N GLY A 709 -13.89 -27.19 17.57
CA GLY A 709 -14.35 -26.00 18.29
C GLY A 709 -14.18 -24.70 17.50
N LEU A 710 -13.18 -24.61 16.61
CA LEU A 710 -13.00 -23.44 15.75
C LEU A 710 -14.08 -23.37 14.66
N ALA A 711 -14.31 -24.47 13.95
CA ALA A 711 -15.35 -24.55 12.92
C ALA A 711 -16.73 -24.25 13.52
N ALA A 712 -16.98 -24.68 14.76
CA ALA A 712 -18.21 -24.34 15.49
C ALA A 712 -18.37 -22.82 15.71
N MET A 713 -17.31 -22.15 16.11
CA MET A 713 -17.27 -20.70 16.37
C MET A 713 -17.38 -19.88 15.08
N ASN A 714 -16.68 -20.29 14.02
CA ASN A 714 -16.71 -19.62 12.72
C ASN A 714 -18.00 -19.88 11.92
N GLY A 715 -18.85 -20.81 12.38
CA GLY A 715 -20.08 -21.18 11.69
C GLY A 715 -19.87 -22.01 10.42
N GLU A 716 -18.76 -22.75 10.35
CA GLU A 716 -18.41 -23.56 9.18
C GLU A 716 -19.27 -24.84 9.11
N ALA A 717 -19.82 -25.14 7.93
CA ALA A 717 -20.69 -26.30 7.74
C ALA A 717 -19.99 -27.65 7.99
N ILE A 718 -18.65 -27.69 7.86
CA ILE A 718 -17.84 -28.90 8.07
C ILE A 718 -17.95 -29.44 9.50
N TYR A 719 -18.25 -28.57 10.47
CA TYR A 719 -18.45 -28.95 11.87
C TYR A 719 -19.48 -30.07 12.01
N TRP A 720 -20.64 -29.92 11.37
CA TRP A 720 -21.74 -30.89 11.45
C TRP A 720 -21.37 -32.24 10.84
N LEU A 721 -20.59 -32.25 9.75
CA LEU A 721 -20.12 -33.48 9.12
C LEU A 721 -19.20 -34.27 10.06
N LYS A 722 -18.30 -33.58 10.77
CA LYS A 722 -17.41 -34.21 11.75
C LYS A 722 -18.19 -34.81 12.94
N LEU A 723 -19.24 -34.11 13.43
CA LEU A 723 -20.13 -34.65 14.47
C LEU A 723 -20.89 -35.91 14.02
N VAL A 724 -21.35 -35.95 12.76
CA VAL A 724 -21.97 -37.16 12.19
C VAL A 724 -20.97 -38.33 12.18
N GLY A 725 -19.68 -38.04 11.91
CA GLY A 725 -18.60 -39.03 12.04
C GLY A 725 -18.48 -39.62 13.44
N LEU A 726 -18.51 -38.79 14.49
CA LEU A 726 -18.49 -39.24 15.89
C LEU A 726 -19.71 -40.10 16.23
N LEU A 727 -20.90 -39.68 15.80
CA LEU A 727 -22.13 -40.44 16.01
C LEU A 727 -22.07 -41.81 15.30
N ALA A 728 -21.53 -41.86 14.08
CA ALA A 728 -21.33 -43.11 13.34
C ALA A 728 -20.38 -44.06 14.09
N ILE A 729 -19.26 -43.56 14.63
CA ILE A 729 -18.32 -44.36 15.44
C ILE A 729 -19.03 -44.96 16.65
N SER A 730 -19.80 -44.16 17.38
CA SER A 730 -20.56 -44.63 18.55
C SER A 730 -21.58 -45.71 18.18
N LEU A 731 -22.36 -45.51 17.12
CA LEU A 731 -23.36 -46.46 16.67
C LEU A 731 -22.72 -47.77 16.19
N ILE A 732 -21.65 -47.70 15.41
CA ILE A 732 -20.94 -48.87 14.88
C ILE A 732 -20.36 -49.69 16.04
N THR A 733 -19.61 -49.06 16.93
CA THR A 733 -18.95 -49.74 18.06
C THR A 733 -19.98 -50.38 19.01
N THR A 734 -21.06 -49.67 19.33
CA THR A 734 -22.14 -50.17 20.18
C THR A 734 -22.87 -51.36 19.55
N ASN A 735 -23.24 -51.28 18.26
CA ASN A 735 -23.95 -52.36 17.58
C ASN A 735 -23.07 -53.61 17.38
N ILE A 736 -21.79 -53.43 17.07
CA ILE A 736 -20.83 -54.55 17.00
C ILE A 736 -20.71 -55.20 18.39
N GLY A 737 -20.65 -54.41 19.47
CA GLY A 737 -20.62 -54.90 20.84
C GLY A 737 -21.82 -55.77 21.18
N ILE A 738 -23.03 -55.28 20.87
CA ILE A 738 -24.30 -56.02 21.06
C ILE A 738 -24.28 -57.34 20.27
N ALA A 739 -23.93 -57.27 18.98
CA ALA A 739 -23.93 -58.44 18.09
C ALA A 739 -22.93 -59.50 18.54
N TYR A 740 -21.74 -59.08 18.99
CA TYR A 740 -20.70 -59.97 19.51
C TYR A 740 -21.14 -60.63 20.81
N PHE A 741 -21.64 -59.86 21.78
CA PHE A 741 -22.07 -60.40 23.08
C PHE A 741 -23.19 -61.42 22.95
N ASN A 742 -24.12 -61.22 22.01
CA ASN A 742 -25.23 -62.14 21.80
C ASN A 742 -24.77 -63.55 21.37
N LYS A 743 -23.62 -63.65 20.68
CA LYS A 743 -23.05 -64.93 20.20
C LYS A 743 -21.93 -65.47 21.10
N LYS A 744 -21.57 -64.73 22.15
CA LYS A 744 -20.42 -65.02 23.00
C LYS A 744 -20.73 -66.15 24.00
N ASP A 745 -19.75 -67.03 24.19
CA ASP A 745 -19.76 -68.00 25.28
C ASP A 745 -19.45 -67.30 26.60
N LEU A 746 -20.39 -67.40 27.54
CA LEU A 746 -20.28 -66.78 28.85
C LEU A 746 -19.83 -67.85 29.85
N PRO A 747 -18.68 -67.67 30.53
CA PRO A 747 -18.27 -68.52 31.64
C PRO A 747 -19.08 -68.10 32.87
N LEU A 748 -20.37 -68.46 32.90
CA LEU A 748 -21.31 -68.15 33.98
C LEU A 748 -21.37 -69.29 35.00
#